data_AF-A0A8I0DR72-F1
#
_entry.id   AF-A0A8I0DR72-F1
#
_cell.length_a   1.000
_cell.length_b   1.000
_cell.length_c   1.000
_cell.angle_alpha   90.00
_cell.angle_beta   90.00
_cell.angle_gamma   90.00
#
_symmetry.space_group_name_H-M   'P 1'
#
loop_
_entity.id
_entity.type
_entity.pdbx_description
1 polymer ?
#
loop_
_entity_poly.entity_id
_entity_poly.type
_entity_poly.pdbx_seq_one_letter_code
_entity_poly.pdbx_strand_id
1 'polypeptide(L)'
;MKLSILCCLTEEEELNKATIEVFEKMAAYGLGKNNKVRIGEEFANAAGEGSMASAEGSSTDIGDSDLSADDISQEKISMGEKKKHAETEKGKEEKKSETVVADAQMAEYSVQFILNVSQVTKDKDWYNNVITRIGNPAFTVTIDDTAYTAPAEAYHQMAEKAEGDYCAFIEVGDVISENLAEILTNGITICPGHHVYMIAKTFANATKGAFRNFLKVTDSKKELKSFYVIDLKNKYDCYPFTFAGTILKTDILKKRNVNASLGLEMERDFFLRYLAEEMKVVYLPGVEYTAYEYEEHDITFYRGLYMQEWYFDSITEFWMPFLTEMKEKYGRIPVFIQYNFMYSIHARFEGNMDNRNKHVIEEGHGEEYLELIGRSLGLIEESIMLNRNKIAACITGDTMKWVYGILRNGQDYKFQRFFLAGKIYYGIGDTLFNSVMSLSTNILFINYRAGKLEIDGTVHPILYSMADEIYFKYNNVKYKIEYNGRYGLTKAFGAAICKRHSFHLSIPVAKKNETAISCEAKFGTQIETITLSFPSHFSRVCGAFANSHWFFGDNREYMMTSERRSMVIRKVSKSQKFVKELKLLKDMFKKNNWTRKYAIFRMLYFICRPFMTRKPIWMYIDKIYKGGDSSEYLYKYASAQNSKDIKHYYLVDKKSTDYKRLKKEGYKPLVRDSLKHRLVFLYADMMVISNSTVYAFNGYKLKNSAFIRDLPHFHVCCVQHGMSIQKIAIAQNRLRDNLRLYFCASKYEIENLSRPVYDYVGYDALKLTGVPRYDGLKDRAKKQIMISPTWRMQAAMPVRTSESEQRDYNPLFKESEYFKVFNALINDKRLIDAAEKYGYRIKYVLHPIVSSQVDDFDKNDFVDIVPAVGDMSYEDMFCESSLMVTDFSGIQFDFAYMRKPLVYLHHKDIPQHYEEGTFHYDTMAFGEICHDNDELIDTLIEYMQNDCKMKPEYVKRADDFFYYRDHNNCERIYKEMIDYQEKYVLPERY
;
A
#
# COMPACT_ATOMS: atom_id res chain seq x y z
N MET A 1 29.14 -2.45 -38.01
CA MET A 1 28.93 -1.86 -36.66
C MET A 1 29.53 -2.78 -35.63
N LYS A 2 30.27 -2.28 -34.65
CA LYS A 2 30.76 -3.10 -33.52
C LYS A 2 30.12 -2.65 -32.21
N LEU A 3 29.48 -3.58 -31.49
CA LEU A 3 28.83 -3.34 -30.20
C LEU A 3 29.65 -3.97 -29.07
N SER A 4 29.95 -3.21 -28.03
CA SER A 4 30.51 -3.74 -26.77
C SER A 4 29.40 -3.94 -25.74
N ILE A 5 29.29 -5.11 -25.14
CA ILE A 5 28.38 -5.43 -24.04
C ILE A 5 29.21 -5.53 -22.77
N LEU A 6 28.90 -4.71 -21.78
CA LEU A 6 29.64 -4.57 -20.53
C LEU A 6 28.80 -5.17 -19.40
N CYS A 7 29.36 -6.12 -18.66
CA CYS A 7 28.72 -6.76 -17.51
C CYS A 7 29.72 -7.01 -16.37
N CYS A 8 29.35 -6.63 -15.14
CA CYS A 8 30.13 -6.90 -13.93
C CYS A 8 29.58 -8.13 -13.22
N LEU A 9 30.33 -9.23 -13.17
CA LEU A 9 29.90 -10.47 -12.50
C LEU A 9 30.04 -10.34 -10.98
N THR A 10 29.17 -11.01 -10.22
CA THR A 10 29.10 -10.93 -8.75
C THR A 10 29.45 -12.27 -8.08
N GLU A 11 29.45 -12.36 -6.75
CA GLU A 11 29.60 -13.65 -6.06
C GLU A 11 28.37 -14.58 -6.20
N GLU A 12 27.25 -14.08 -6.74
CA GLU A 12 26.02 -14.85 -6.91
C GLU A 12 26.06 -15.72 -8.17
N GLU A 13 26.51 -16.96 -8.02
CA GLU A 13 26.73 -17.91 -9.11
C GLU A 13 25.49 -18.14 -9.99
N GLU A 14 24.30 -18.22 -9.40
CA GLU A 14 23.06 -18.47 -10.14
C GLU A 14 22.65 -17.29 -11.04
N LEU A 15 22.85 -16.04 -10.57
CA LEU A 15 22.56 -14.87 -11.40
C LEU A 15 23.59 -14.75 -12.54
N ASN A 16 24.87 -15.00 -12.25
CA ASN A 16 25.91 -15.04 -13.27
C ASN A 16 25.60 -16.06 -14.37
N LYS A 17 25.18 -17.28 -14.00
CA LYS A 17 24.78 -18.33 -14.96
C LYS A 17 23.64 -17.85 -15.86
N ALA A 18 22.59 -17.28 -15.28
CA ALA A 18 21.45 -16.76 -16.03
C ALA A 18 21.87 -15.70 -17.06
N THR A 19 22.74 -14.76 -16.68
CA THR A 19 23.26 -13.74 -17.61
C THR A 19 24.10 -14.35 -18.73
N ILE A 20 24.94 -15.34 -18.44
CA ILE A 20 25.73 -16.00 -19.49
C ILE A 20 24.86 -16.77 -20.48
N GLU A 21 23.79 -17.43 -20.05
CA GLU A 21 22.83 -18.07 -20.96
C GLU A 21 22.19 -17.07 -21.94
N VAL A 22 21.99 -15.82 -21.51
CA VAL A 22 21.50 -14.74 -22.38
C VAL A 22 22.54 -14.41 -23.46
N PHE A 23 23.82 -14.32 -23.09
CA PHE A 23 24.89 -14.04 -24.05
C PHE A 23 25.10 -15.19 -25.05
N GLU A 24 24.95 -16.44 -24.61
CA GLU A 24 24.99 -17.61 -25.50
C GLU A 24 23.87 -17.58 -26.54
N LYS A 25 22.64 -17.23 -26.14
CA LYS A 25 21.49 -17.06 -27.05
C LYS A 25 21.75 -15.96 -28.07
N MET A 26 22.32 -14.83 -27.65
CA MET A 26 22.72 -13.74 -28.56
C MET A 26 23.74 -14.21 -29.61
N ALA A 27 24.78 -14.93 -29.18
CA ALA A 27 25.82 -15.45 -30.09
C ALA A 27 25.24 -16.47 -31.08
N ALA A 28 24.39 -17.39 -30.60
CA ALA A 28 23.72 -18.39 -31.43
C ALA A 28 22.79 -17.74 -32.47
N TYR A 29 22.02 -16.72 -32.08
CA TYR A 29 21.15 -15.96 -32.97
C TYR A 29 21.95 -15.29 -34.10
N GLY A 30 23.05 -14.62 -33.78
CA GLY A 30 23.89 -13.93 -34.77
C GLY A 30 24.54 -14.89 -35.78
N LEU A 31 25.05 -16.03 -35.30
CA LEU A 31 25.56 -17.10 -36.17
C LEU A 31 24.49 -17.62 -37.12
N GLY A 32 23.25 -17.83 -36.65
CA GLY A 32 22.11 -18.23 -37.48
C GLY A 32 21.76 -17.22 -38.59
N LYS A 33 22.19 -15.97 -38.46
CA LYS A 33 21.96 -14.86 -39.41
C LYS A 33 23.20 -14.48 -40.22
N ASN A 34 24.31 -15.20 -40.09
CA ASN A 34 25.62 -14.85 -40.65
C ASN A 34 26.09 -13.42 -40.29
N ASN A 35 25.64 -12.87 -39.15
CA ASN A 35 25.97 -11.53 -38.67
C ASN A 35 25.72 -10.40 -39.68
N LYS A 36 24.72 -10.61 -40.56
CA LYS A 36 24.32 -9.67 -41.60
C LYS A 36 22.87 -9.27 -41.40
N VAL A 37 22.58 -7.99 -41.60
CA VAL A 37 21.22 -7.45 -41.60
C VAL A 37 20.92 -6.78 -42.93
N ARG A 38 19.72 -7.04 -43.46
CA ARG A 38 19.22 -6.40 -44.68
C ARG A 38 18.63 -5.04 -44.30
N ILE A 39 19.18 -3.98 -44.89
CA ILE A 39 18.63 -2.63 -44.70
C ILE A 39 17.33 -2.56 -45.53
N GLY A 40 16.18 -2.35 -44.88
CA GLY A 40 14.87 -2.42 -45.53
C GLY A 40 14.53 -1.20 -46.41
N GLU A 41 14.01 -1.43 -47.62
CA GLU A 41 13.61 -0.38 -48.58
C GLU A 41 12.35 0.42 -48.18
N GLU A 42 11.48 -0.12 -47.30
CA GLU A 42 10.29 0.63 -46.80
C GLU A 42 10.64 1.84 -45.91
N PHE A 43 11.92 2.02 -45.56
CA PHE A 43 12.36 2.92 -44.49
C PHE A 43 13.03 4.23 -44.96
N ALA A 44 13.24 4.43 -46.26
CA ALA A 44 13.85 5.66 -46.79
C ALA A 44 12.89 6.86 -46.84
N ASN A 45 11.57 6.63 -46.94
CA ASN A 45 10.57 7.70 -47.10
C ASN A 45 10.24 8.45 -45.78
N ALA A 46 10.63 7.93 -44.61
CA ALA A 46 10.34 8.57 -43.32
C ALA A 46 11.31 9.70 -42.94
N ALA A 47 12.47 9.79 -43.61
CA ALA A 47 13.48 10.82 -43.34
C ALA A 47 13.14 12.19 -43.99
N GLY A 48 12.15 12.24 -44.88
CA GLY A 48 11.78 13.45 -45.65
C GLY A 48 10.71 14.35 -45.01
N GLU A 49 9.92 13.85 -44.06
CA GLU A 49 8.83 14.62 -43.45
C GLU A 49 9.26 15.25 -42.12
N GLY A 50 10.31 16.06 -42.19
CA GLY A 50 10.86 16.81 -41.06
C GLY A 50 10.73 18.32 -41.23
N SER A 51 9.58 18.83 -41.69
CA SER A 51 9.32 20.28 -41.63
C SER A 51 7.83 20.62 -41.56
N MET A 52 7.52 21.50 -40.60
CA MET A 52 6.28 22.25 -40.44
C MET A 52 4.99 21.48 -40.10
N ALA A 53 4.67 21.45 -38.80
CA ALA A 53 3.30 21.63 -38.33
C ALA A 53 3.33 22.41 -37.00
N SER A 54 3.19 23.72 -37.09
CA SER A 54 2.77 24.56 -35.98
C SER A 54 1.34 24.17 -35.59
N ALA A 55 1.17 23.49 -34.45
CA ALA A 55 -0.15 23.25 -33.89
C ALA A 55 -0.49 24.39 -32.92
N GLU A 56 -1.21 25.39 -33.44
CA GLU A 56 -2.04 26.28 -32.64
C GLU A 56 -3.05 25.47 -31.81
N GLY A 57 -3.43 26.04 -30.67
CA GLY A 57 -4.23 25.40 -29.64
C GLY A 57 -5.53 24.79 -30.16
N SER A 58 -5.78 23.55 -29.75
CA SER A 58 -7.12 22.99 -29.73
C SER A 58 -7.43 22.52 -28.32
N SER A 59 -8.39 23.20 -27.69
CA SER A 59 -9.08 22.72 -26.51
C SER A 59 -9.81 21.43 -26.88
N THR A 60 -9.39 20.31 -26.30
CA THR A 60 -10.20 19.10 -26.28
C THR A 60 -10.47 18.73 -24.83
N ASP A 61 -11.72 19.00 -24.42
CA ASP A 61 -12.38 18.44 -23.26
C ASP A 61 -12.20 16.92 -23.23
N ILE A 62 -11.52 16.43 -22.19
CA ILE A 62 -11.77 15.09 -21.66
C ILE A 62 -11.91 15.23 -20.15
N GLY A 63 -13.16 15.20 -19.70
CA GLY A 63 -13.54 15.11 -18.30
C GLY A 63 -13.32 13.71 -17.72
N ASP A 64 -13.50 13.66 -16.40
CA ASP A 64 -13.68 12.48 -15.55
C ASP A 64 -12.55 11.44 -15.58
N SER A 65 -11.63 11.57 -14.62
CA SER A 65 -10.82 10.44 -14.12
C SER A 65 -11.18 10.12 -12.67
N ASP A 66 -12.20 9.27 -12.52
CA ASP A 66 -12.36 8.42 -11.34
C ASP A 66 -11.31 7.31 -11.42
N LEU A 67 -10.35 7.34 -10.51
CA LEU A 67 -9.45 6.22 -10.26
C LEU A 67 -10.23 5.09 -9.56
N SER A 68 -10.58 4.04 -10.31
CA SER A 68 -10.67 2.71 -9.74
C SER A 68 -10.11 1.69 -10.73
N ALA A 69 -8.97 1.10 -10.37
CA ALA A 69 -8.46 -0.11 -10.99
C ALA A 69 -9.48 -1.26 -10.80
N ASP A 70 -9.60 -2.07 -11.86
CA ASP A 70 -10.17 -3.42 -11.99
C ASP A 70 -11.18 -3.46 -13.14
N ASP A 71 -10.74 -3.90 -14.31
CA ASP A 71 -11.40 -4.97 -15.08
C ASP A 71 -10.56 -5.27 -16.35
N ILE A 72 -9.63 -6.22 -16.21
CA ILE A 72 -9.14 -7.02 -17.34
C ILE A 72 -9.97 -8.31 -17.30
N SER A 73 -10.85 -8.51 -18.28
CA SER A 73 -10.86 -9.70 -19.13
C SER A 73 -12.20 -9.92 -19.85
N GLN A 74 -12.04 -10.46 -21.06
CA GLN A 74 -12.98 -11.22 -21.88
C GLN A 74 -14.03 -10.45 -22.68
N GLU A 75 -13.84 -10.45 -23.99
CA GLU A 75 -14.91 -10.82 -24.90
C GLU A 75 -14.35 -11.63 -26.08
N LYS A 76 -14.70 -12.93 -26.12
CA LYS A 76 -14.64 -13.80 -27.28
C LYS A 76 -16.07 -14.26 -27.58
N ILE A 77 -16.45 -14.13 -28.84
CA ILE A 77 -17.46 -14.89 -29.59
C ILE A 77 -18.94 -14.49 -29.41
N SER A 78 -19.50 -13.92 -30.49
CA SER A 78 -20.74 -14.44 -31.10
C SER A 78 -20.81 -14.04 -32.58
N MET A 79 -20.71 -15.05 -33.44
CA MET A 79 -21.06 -15.02 -34.87
C MET A 79 -22.56 -14.71 -35.06
N GLY A 80 -22.92 -14.12 -36.20
CA GLY A 80 -24.33 -13.95 -36.58
C GLY A 80 -24.58 -13.04 -37.78
N GLU A 81 -24.17 -13.51 -38.96
CA GLU A 81 -24.85 -13.34 -40.26
C GLU A 81 -25.29 -11.94 -40.73
N LYS A 82 -24.65 -11.47 -41.81
CA LYS A 82 -25.35 -11.28 -43.09
C LYS A 82 -24.40 -11.38 -44.28
N LYS A 83 -24.86 -12.17 -45.24
CA LYS A 83 -24.21 -12.77 -46.40
C LYS A 83 -24.56 -11.96 -47.66
N LYS A 84 -23.72 -12.12 -48.70
CA LYS A 84 -23.89 -11.76 -50.14
C LYS A 84 -23.61 -10.28 -50.45
N HIS A 85 -22.65 -9.93 -51.32
CA HIS A 85 -22.33 -10.52 -52.62
C HIS A 85 -20.83 -10.79 -52.81
N ALA A 86 -20.54 -11.95 -53.39
CA ALA A 86 -19.30 -12.31 -54.03
C ALA A 86 -19.59 -12.63 -55.51
N GLU A 87 -18.50 -12.79 -56.28
CA GLU A 87 -18.36 -13.17 -57.70
C GLU A 87 -18.24 -11.95 -58.63
N THR A 88 -17.22 -11.84 -59.50
CA THR A 88 -16.54 -12.91 -60.24
C THR A 88 -15.19 -12.44 -60.83
N GLU A 89 -14.26 -13.40 -60.89
CA GLU A 89 -13.31 -13.70 -61.97
C GLU A 89 -12.06 -12.85 -62.33
N LYS A 90 -10.94 -13.57 -62.10
CA LYS A 90 -9.65 -13.67 -62.80
C LYS A 90 -9.56 -13.18 -64.26
N GLY A 91 -8.38 -12.63 -64.56
CA GLY A 91 -7.79 -12.38 -65.88
C GLY A 91 -7.46 -10.89 -66.03
N LYS A 92 -6.24 -10.43 -66.30
CA LYS A 92 -5.21 -10.92 -67.24
C LYS A 92 -3.93 -10.10 -67.04
N GLU A 93 -2.84 -10.69 -67.54
CA GLU A 93 -1.69 -10.03 -68.20
C GLU A 93 -0.58 -9.42 -67.32
N GLU A 94 0.45 -10.25 -67.17
CA GLU A 94 1.86 -9.90 -67.26
C GLU A 94 2.13 -8.57 -67.97
N LYS A 95 2.53 -7.57 -67.19
CA LYS A 95 3.53 -6.60 -67.65
C LYS A 95 4.78 -6.78 -66.83
N LYS A 96 5.79 -7.36 -67.47
CA LYS A 96 7.19 -7.15 -67.13
C LYS A 96 7.43 -5.64 -67.04
N SER A 97 7.44 -5.09 -65.83
CA SER A 97 8.25 -3.91 -65.54
C SER A 97 9.50 -4.44 -64.88
N GLU A 98 10.60 -4.47 -65.64
CA GLU A 98 11.94 -4.55 -65.12
C GLU A 98 12.09 -3.45 -64.06
N THR A 99 11.89 -3.83 -62.80
CA THR A 99 12.29 -3.00 -61.67
C THR A 99 13.70 -3.46 -61.40
N VAL A 100 14.66 -2.63 -61.78
CA VAL A 100 16.06 -2.78 -61.40
C VAL A 100 16.08 -3.11 -59.92
N VAL A 101 16.50 -4.33 -59.57
CA VAL A 101 16.83 -4.71 -58.21
C VAL A 101 18.01 -3.81 -57.85
N ALA A 102 17.74 -2.71 -57.15
CA ALA A 102 18.78 -2.00 -56.44
C ALA A 102 19.30 -2.99 -55.38
N ASP A 103 20.60 -3.25 -55.39
CA ASP A 103 21.26 -4.12 -54.41
C ASP A 103 20.83 -3.70 -53.00
N ALA A 104 20.13 -4.59 -52.29
CA ALA A 104 19.79 -4.36 -50.89
C ALA A 104 21.09 -4.22 -50.11
N GLN A 105 21.38 -3.02 -49.60
CA GLN A 105 22.56 -2.80 -48.77
C GLN A 105 22.49 -3.74 -47.57
N MET A 106 23.50 -4.58 -47.43
CA MET A 106 23.69 -5.47 -46.28
C MET A 106 24.65 -4.79 -45.33
N ALA A 107 24.27 -4.66 -44.05
CA ALA A 107 25.16 -4.21 -43.00
C ALA A 107 25.65 -5.40 -42.16
N GLU A 108 26.94 -5.42 -41.85
CA GLU A 108 27.54 -6.42 -40.97
C GLU A 108 27.68 -5.87 -39.54
N TYR A 109 27.51 -6.76 -38.56
CA TYR A 109 27.74 -6.44 -37.17
C TYR A 109 28.67 -7.44 -36.48
N SER A 110 29.33 -6.99 -35.41
CA SER A 110 30.09 -7.82 -34.49
C SER A 110 29.84 -7.35 -33.06
N VAL A 111 30.00 -8.26 -32.10
CA VAL A 111 29.77 -8.01 -30.68
C VAL A 111 31.02 -8.38 -29.87
N GLN A 112 31.36 -7.57 -28.89
CA GLN A 112 32.41 -7.82 -27.90
C GLN A 112 31.76 -7.86 -26.53
N PHE A 113 31.88 -8.96 -25.79
CA PHE A 113 31.50 -9.01 -24.38
C PHE A 113 32.70 -8.67 -23.53
N ILE A 114 32.55 -7.74 -22.60
CA ILE A 114 33.55 -7.37 -21.60
C ILE A 114 32.97 -7.76 -20.25
N LEU A 115 33.59 -8.74 -19.62
CA LEU A 115 33.12 -9.30 -18.35
C LEU A 115 34.11 -8.93 -17.25
N ASN A 116 33.71 -8.05 -16.33
CA ASN A 116 34.52 -7.81 -15.14
C ASN A 116 34.28 -8.94 -14.13
N VAL A 117 35.36 -9.59 -13.70
CA VAL A 117 35.34 -10.77 -12.81
C VAL A 117 35.99 -10.51 -11.46
N SER A 118 36.37 -9.26 -11.18
CA SER A 118 37.17 -8.90 -9.99
C SER A 118 36.48 -9.19 -8.66
N GLN A 119 35.14 -9.19 -8.63
CA GLN A 119 34.33 -9.48 -7.44
C GLN A 119 34.09 -10.97 -7.23
N VAL A 120 34.45 -11.83 -8.19
CA VAL A 120 34.13 -13.25 -8.10
C VAL A 120 35.31 -14.01 -7.52
N THR A 121 35.16 -14.42 -6.26
CA THR A 121 36.24 -15.03 -5.49
C THR A 121 36.27 -16.57 -5.57
N LYS A 122 35.16 -17.18 -6.01
CA LYS A 122 34.97 -18.64 -6.13
C LYS A 122 34.91 -19.06 -7.60
N ASP A 123 35.55 -20.19 -7.93
CA ASP A 123 35.51 -20.85 -9.26
C ASP A 123 36.03 -20.01 -10.45
N LYS A 124 37.35 -19.76 -10.48
CA LYS A 124 38.01 -19.05 -11.60
C LYS A 124 38.06 -19.85 -12.91
N ASP A 125 37.90 -21.17 -12.87
CA ASP A 125 37.97 -22.02 -14.05
C ASP A 125 36.72 -21.88 -14.93
N TRP A 126 35.59 -21.49 -14.33
CA TRP A 126 34.33 -21.24 -15.04
C TRP A 126 34.44 -20.15 -16.13
N TYR A 127 35.28 -19.11 -15.97
CA TYR A 127 35.41 -18.03 -16.99
C TYR A 127 36.01 -18.52 -18.32
N ASN A 128 36.96 -19.45 -18.26
CA ASN A 128 37.55 -20.01 -19.48
C ASN A 128 36.50 -20.77 -20.30
N ASN A 129 35.52 -21.39 -19.61
CA ASN A 129 34.37 -22.01 -20.25
C ASN A 129 33.42 -20.95 -20.84
N VAL A 130 33.25 -19.78 -20.22
CA VAL A 130 32.45 -18.67 -20.79
C VAL A 130 33.03 -18.19 -22.12
N ILE A 131 34.35 -17.94 -22.19
CA ILE A 131 35.03 -17.51 -23.43
C ILE A 131 34.78 -18.52 -24.54
N THR A 132 34.87 -19.81 -24.24
CA THR A 132 34.67 -20.89 -25.21
C THR A 132 33.21 -21.02 -25.66
N ARG A 133 32.25 -20.84 -24.75
CA ARG A 133 30.81 -20.99 -25.04
C ARG A 133 30.25 -19.87 -25.92
N ILE A 134 30.74 -18.65 -25.74
CA ILE A 134 30.25 -17.47 -26.47
C ILE A 134 31.13 -17.14 -27.69
N GLY A 135 32.44 -17.39 -27.58
CA GLY A 135 33.47 -16.92 -28.51
C GLY A 135 33.38 -17.49 -29.93
N ASN A 136 33.39 -16.60 -30.93
CA ASN A 136 33.51 -16.91 -32.35
C ASN A 136 34.02 -15.65 -33.13
N PRO A 137 34.25 -15.71 -34.46
CA PRO A 137 34.80 -14.57 -35.20
C PRO A 137 33.98 -13.27 -35.13
N ALA A 138 32.68 -13.34 -34.86
CA ALA A 138 31.80 -12.18 -34.74
C ALA A 138 31.42 -11.84 -33.29
N PHE A 139 31.65 -12.74 -32.33
CA PHE A 139 31.38 -12.55 -30.91
C PHE A 139 32.64 -12.83 -30.11
N THR A 140 33.27 -11.79 -29.58
CA THR A 140 34.51 -11.91 -28.81
C THR A 140 34.23 -11.72 -27.32
N VAL A 141 35.05 -12.31 -26.46
CA VAL A 141 34.94 -12.14 -25.00
C VAL A 141 36.28 -11.63 -24.46
N THR A 142 36.23 -10.52 -23.74
CA THR A 142 37.35 -9.93 -23.00
C THR A 142 37.06 -10.06 -21.51
N ILE A 143 37.98 -10.67 -20.77
CA ILE A 143 37.89 -10.72 -19.30
C ILE A 143 38.63 -9.51 -18.72
N ASP A 144 38.01 -8.87 -17.75
CA ASP A 144 38.55 -7.76 -16.98
C ASP A 144 38.67 -8.15 -15.50
N ASP A 145 39.89 -8.28 -14.99
CA ASP A 145 40.19 -8.58 -13.60
C ASP A 145 40.53 -7.33 -12.76
N THR A 146 40.34 -6.14 -13.33
CA THR A 146 40.60 -4.88 -12.63
C THR A 146 39.61 -4.73 -11.49
N ALA A 147 40.14 -4.64 -10.26
CA ALA A 147 39.35 -4.40 -9.08
C ALA A 147 38.76 -2.99 -9.09
N TYR A 148 37.54 -2.88 -8.59
CA TYR A 148 36.85 -1.62 -8.38
C TYR A 148 36.20 -1.59 -6.99
N THR A 149 36.07 -0.40 -6.44
CA THR A 149 35.46 -0.16 -5.13
C THR A 149 34.03 0.34 -5.23
N ALA A 150 33.64 0.90 -6.38
CA ALA A 150 32.27 1.33 -6.68
C ALA A 150 31.90 1.01 -8.15
N PRO A 151 30.62 0.73 -8.47
CA PRO A 151 30.17 0.44 -9.84
C PRO A 151 30.58 1.50 -10.88
N ALA A 152 30.66 2.77 -10.47
CA ALA A 152 31.13 3.89 -11.26
C ALA A 152 32.51 3.65 -11.91
N GLU A 153 33.44 3.11 -11.12
CA GLU A 153 34.82 2.87 -11.53
C GLU A 153 34.86 1.74 -12.56
N ALA A 154 34.05 0.70 -12.35
CA ALA A 154 33.91 -0.40 -13.29
C ALA A 154 33.40 0.09 -14.66
N TYR A 155 32.40 0.99 -14.68
CA TYR A 155 31.85 1.52 -15.93
C TYR A 155 32.90 2.21 -16.79
N HIS A 156 33.74 3.06 -16.20
CA HIS A 156 34.80 3.76 -16.94
C HIS A 156 35.93 2.81 -17.35
N GLN A 157 36.39 1.94 -16.44
CA GLN A 157 37.44 0.95 -16.73
C GLN A 157 37.06 0.01 -17.88
N MET A 158 35.83 -0.51 -17.86
CA MET A 158 35.33 -1.39 -18.91
C MET A 158 35.08 -0.62 -20.22
N ALA A 159 34.65 0.64 -20.14
CA ALA A 159 34.51 1.49 -21.32
C ALA A 159 35.86 1.70 -22.02
N GLU A 160 36.95 1.95 -21.29
CA GLU A 160 38.30 2.09 -21.87
C GLU A 160 38.73 0.84 -22.64
N LYS A 161 38.35 -0.35 -22.16
CA LYS A 161 38.59 -1.65 -22.81
C LYS A 161 37.64 -1.94 -23.98
N ALA A 162 36.59 -1.15 -24.17
CA ALA A 162 35.64 -1.33 -25.26
C ALA A 162 36.22 -0.88 -26.61
N GLU A 163 36.18 -1.79 -27.57
CA GLU A 163 36.59 -1.58 -28.95
C GLU A 163 35.40 -1.32 -29.89
N GLY A 164 34.17 -1.43 -29.40
CA GLY A 164 32.96 -1.16 -30.16
C GLY A 164 32.68 0.33 -30.34
N ASP A 165 32.01 0.67 -31.44
CA ASP A 165 31.50 2.02 -31.72
C ASP A 165 30.43 2.43 -30.71
N TYR A 166 29.67 1.45 -30.22
CA TYR A 166 28.62 1.57 -29.22
C TYR A 166 28.84 0.59 -28.08
N CYS A 167 28.40 0.95 -26.88
CA CYS A 167 28.43 0.14 -25.68
C CYS A 167 27.03 0.00 -25.06
N ALA A 168 26.72 -1.17 -24.49
CA ALA A 168 25.51 -1.44 -23.73
C ALA A 168 25.87 -2.11 -22.40
N PHE A 169 25.23 -1.68 -21.31
CA PHE A 169 25.39 -2.32 -20.01
C PHE A 169 24.28 -3.31 -19.72
N ILE A 170 24.65 -4.46 -19.18
CA ILE A 170 23.74 -5.51 -18.73
C ILE A 170 24.11 -5.88 -17.30
N GLU A 171 23.16 -5.69 -16.39
CA GLU A 171 23.33 -6.09 -14.99
C GLU A 171 23.17 -7.62 -14.86
N VAL A 172 23.78 -8.17 -13.82
CA VAL A 172 23.71 -9.59 -13.53
C VAL A 172 22.28 -9.99 -13.12
N GLY A 173 21.78 -11.09 -13.67
CA GLY A 173 20.38 -11.53 -13.55
C GLY A 173 19.41 -10.94 -14.58
N ASP A 174 19.81 -9.89 -15.32
CA ASP A 174 18.95 -9.26 -16.32
C ASP A 174 18.88 -10.07 -17.63
N VAL A 175 17.77 -9.94 -18.35
CA VAL A 175 17.53 -10.62 -19.63
C VAL A 175 17.37 -9.59 -20.74
N ILE A 176 18.03 -9.79 -21.87
CA ILE A 176 17.89 -8.95 -23.06
C ILE A 176 17.56 -9.79 -24.28
N SER A 177 16.87 -9.20 -25.26
CA SER A 177 16.51 -9.89 -26.50
C SER A 177 17.75 -10.27 -27.33
N GLU A 178 17.77 -11.49 -27.86
CA GLU A 178 18.89 -12.06 -28.60
C GLU A 178 19.24 -11.31 -29.91
N ASN A 179 18.27 -10.56 -30.46
CA ASN A 179 18.39 -9.80 -31.70
C ASN A 179 18.89 -8.35 -31.52
N LEU A 180 19.38 -7.96 -30.34
CA LEU A 180 19.83 -6.60 -30.03
C LEU A 180 20.76 -5.99 -31.09
N ALA A 181 21.83 -6.69 -31.45
CA ALA A 181 22.84 -6.18 -32.38
C ALA A 181 22.28 -5.96 -33.79
N GLU A 182 21.35 -6.82 -34.24
CA GLU A 182 20.64 -6.68 -35.52
C GLU A 182 19.77 -5.41 -35.52
N ILE A 183 18.94 -5.23 -34.49
CA ILE A 183 18.04 -4.08 -34.39
C ILE A 183 18.82 -2.77 -34.24
N LEU A 184 19.89 -2.76 -33.43
CA LEU A 184 20.75 -1.59 -33.27
C LEU A 184 21.43 -1.21 -34.60
N THR A 185 21.94 -2.19 -35.36
CA THR A 185 22.57 -1.93 -36.67
C THR A 185 21.58 -1.23 -37.61
N ASN A 186 20.35 -1.74 -37.70
CA ASN A 186 19.29 -1.09 -38.48
C ASN A 186 19.01 0.32 -37.97
N GLY A 187 18.87 0.49 -36.65
CA GLY A 187 18.60 1.79 -36.03
C GLY A 187 19.67 2.84 -36.32
N ILE A 188 20.96 2.47 -36.26
CA ILE A 188 22.09 3.38 -36.55
C ILE A 188 22.12 3.75 -38.04
N THR A 189 21.90 2.77 -38.93
CA THR A 189 21.89 3.03 -40.37
C THR A 189 20.77 3.98 -40.77
N ILE A 190 19.59 3.86 -40.15
CA ILE A 190 18.43 4.69 -40.50
C ILE A 190 18.50 6.07 -39.80
N CYS A 191 19.04 6.13 -38.58
CA CYS A 191 19.19 7.37 -37.81
C CYS A 191 20.67 7.69 -37.54
N PRO A 192 21.46 8.03 -38.58
CA PRO A 192 22.86 8.37 -38.39
C PRO A 192 23.01 9.62 -37.51
N GLY A 193 24.12 9.69 -36.77
CA GLY A 193 24.45 10.86 -35.96
C GLY A 193 23.79 10.92 -34.57
N HIS A 194 23.00 9.92 -34.19
CA HIS A 194 22.50 9.80 -32.82
C HIS A 194 23.44 8.99 -31.94
N HIS A 195 23.38 9.28 -30.64
CA HIS A 195 24.38 8.87 -29.67
C HIS A 195 23.84 7.98 -28.54
N VAL A 196 22.52 8.02 -28.34
CA VAL A 196 21.83 7.33 -27.25
C VAL A 196 20.66 6.56 -27.84
N TYR A 197 20.64 5.25 -27.62
CA TYR A 197 19.58 4.36 -28.07
C TYR A 197 18.99 3.64 -26.85
N MET A 198 17.67 3.70 -26.74
CA MET A 198 16.88 3.03 -25.71
C MET A 198 16.15 1.83 -26.30
N ILE A 199 15.91 0.84 -25.46
CA ILE A 199 15.11 -0.35 -25.76
C ILE A 199 13.94 -0.47 -24.78
N ALA A 200 12.98 -1.34 -25.06
CA ALA A 200 11.87 -1.57 -24.14
C ALA A 200 12.39 -2.17 -22.83
N LYS A 201 11.98 -1.63 -21.66
CA LYS A 201 12.37 -2.17 -20.36
C LYS A 201 11.17 -2.69 -19.57
N THR A 202 11.27 -3.89 -19.01
CA THR A 202 10.29 -4.56 -18.15
C THR A 202 10.94 -5.08 -16.87
N PHE A 203 10.13 -5.42 -15.86
CA PHE A 203 10.61 -6.04 -14.61
C PHE A 203 10.17 -7.48 -14.51
N ALA A 204 10.80 -8.26 -13.63
CA ALA A 204 10.48 -9.66 -13.38
C ALA A 204 8.98 -9.94 -13.05
N ASN A 205 8.24 -8.98 -12.50
CA ASN A 205 6.80 -9.09 -12.24
C ASN A 205 5.90 -8.62 -13.41
N ALA A 206 6.48 -8.44 -14.61
CA ALA A 206 5.84 -7.93 -15.82
C ALA A 206 5.24 -6.52 -15.71
N THR A 207 5.62 -5.72 -14.71
CA THR A 207 5.26 -4.29 -14.69
C THR A 207 6.10 -3.51 -15.70
N LYS A 208 5.48 -2.47 -16.28
CA LYS A 208 6.13 -1.53 -17.21
C LYS A 208 6.29 -0.21 -16.48
N GLY A 209 7.49 0.07 -15.99
CA GLY A 209 7.77 1.23 -15.15
C GLY A 209 7.61 2.59 -15.85
N ALA A 210 7.83 3.65 -15.08
CA ALA A 210 7.87 5.02 -15.60
C ALA A 210 8.92 5.19 -16.71
N PHE A 211 8.70 6.11 -17.65
CA PHE A 211 9.61 6.44 -18.75
C PHE A 211 10.03 5.29 -19.72
N ARG A 212 9.40 4.12 -19.55
CA ARG A 212 9.74 2.86 -20.24
C ARG A 212 8.60 2.33 -21.14
N ASN A 213 7.44 3.00 -21.13
CA ASN A 213 6.25 2.52 -21.81
C ASN A 213 6.26 2.94 -23.29
N PHE A 214 6.61 2.01 -24.18
CA PHE A 214 6.56 2.19 -25.63
C PHE A 214 5.21 2.70 -26.15
N LEU A 215 4.11 2.40 -25.44
CA LEU A 215 2.77 2.91 -25.76
C LEU A 215 2.68 4.45 -25.68
N LYS A 216 3.62 5.10 -24.99
CA LYS A 216 3.75 6.56 -24.92
C LYS A 216 4.61 7.15 -26.03
N VAL A 217 5.49 6.33 -26.60
CA VAL A 217 6.32 6.73 -27.75
C VAL A 217 5.45 6.83 -29.00
N THR A 218 4.44 5.97 -29.13
CA THR A 218 3.50 5.96 -30.26
C THR A 218 2.37 6.98 -30.07
N ASP A 219 2.22 7.94 -30.98
CA ASP A 219 1.09 8.89 -30.98
C ASP A 219 -0.24 8.23 -31.44
N SER A 220 -0.22 6.97 -31.87
CA SER A 220 -1.43 6.19 -32.20
C SER A 220 -1.22 4.68 -32.02
N LYS A 221 -2.30 3.94 -31.70
CA LYS A 221 -2.31 2.46 -31.59
C LYS A 221 -2.18 1.72 -32.94
N LYS A 222 -1.83 2.40 -34.03
CA LYS A 222 -1.69 1.81 -35.37
C LYS A 222 -0.20 1.60 -35.66
N GLU A 223 0.18 0.33 -35.78
CA GLU A 223 1.46 -0.23 -36.22
C GLU A 223 2.74 0.37 -35.60
N LEU A 224 3.51 -0.46 -34.90
CA LEU A 224 4.80 -0.07 -34.35
C LEU A 224 5.82 0.15 -35.46
N LYS A 225 6.45 1.34 -35.47
CA LYS A 225 7.60 1.64 -36.32
C LYS A 225 8.82 0.88 -35.81
N SER A 226 9.81 0.67 -36.68
CA SER A 226 11.08 0.02 -36.34
C SER A 226 11.93 0.84 -35.36
N PHE A 227 11.77 2.17 -35.33
CA PHE A 227 12.40 3.08 -34.37
C PHE A 227 11.57 4.35 -34.21
N TYR A 228 11.89 5.14 -33.18
CA TYR A 228 11.35 6.48 -32.95
C TYR A 228 12.45 7.43 -32.51
N VAL A 229 12.57 8.59 -33.14
CA VAL A 229 13.42 9.68 -32.64
C VAL A 229 12.59 10.52 -31.68
N ILE A 230 13.05 10.61 -30.44
CA ILE A 230 12.38 11.30 -29.35
C ILE A 230 13.10 12.62 -29.11
N ASP A 231 12.37 13.73 -29.25
CA ASP A 231 12.83 15.08 -28.90
C ASP A 231 12.30 15.46 -27.52
N LEU A 232 13.21 15.62 -26.55
CA LEU A 232 12.90 15.94 -25.16
C LEU A 232 12.34 17.35 -24.97
N LYS A 233 12.34 18.21 -26.01
CA LYS A 233 11.61 19.49 -26.01
C LYS A 233 10.10 19.29 -26.00
N ASN A 234 9.62 18.16 -26.53
CA ASN A 234 8.20 17.87 -26.69
C ASN A 234 7.76 16.61 -25.94
N LYS A 235 8.64 15.60 -25.82
CA LYS A 235 8.39 14.36 -25.07
C LYS A 235 9.29 14.28 -23.85
N TYR A 236 8.82 14.83 -22.74
CA TYR A 236 9.58 14.98 -21.50
C TYR A 236 9.83 13.68 -20.74
N ASP A 237 9.12 12.60 -21.07
CA ASP A 237 9.07 11.40 -20.25
C ASP A 237 9.61 10.14 -20.94
N CYS A 238 10.45 10.28 -21.95
CA CYS A 238 11.01 9.14 -22.67
C CYS A 238 12.53 9.31 -22.88
N TYR A 239 13.33 8.93 -21.88
CA TYR A 239 14.80 8.97 -21.91
C TYR A 239 15.40 7.94 -20.93
N PRO A 240 16.69 7.57 -21.08
CA PRO A 240 17.33 6.61 -20.18
C PRO A 240 17.61 7.17 -18.79
N PHE A 241 17.34 6.35 -17.77
CA PHE A 241 17.65 6.64 -16.36
C PHE A 241 18.90 5.93 -15.86
N THR A 242 19.23 4.81 -16.50
CA THR A 242 20.28 3.88 -16.10
C THR A 242 21.05 3.39 -17.31
N PHE A 243 22.31 3.02 -17.11
CA PHE A 243 23.17 2.39 -18.11
C PHE A 243 22.62 1.03 -18.51
N ALA A 244 22.12 0.25 -17.54
CA ALA A 244 21.47 -1.03 -17.74
C ALA A 244 20.36 -0.94 -18.80
N GLY A 245 20.50 -1.68 -19.91
CA GLY A 245 19.54 -1.65 -21.02
C GLY A 245 19.48 -0.32 -21.78
N THR A 246 20.55 0.48 -21.75
CA THR A 246 20.75 1.67 -22.58
C THR A 246 22.02 1.49 -23.43
N ILE A 247 21.95 1.89 -24.69
CA ILE A 247 23.06 1.79 -25.63
C ILE A 247 23.59 3.19 -25.90
N LEU A 248 24.90 3.37 -25.77
CA LEU A 248 25.58 4.65 -25.88
C LEU A 248 26.72 4.55 -26.89
N LYS A 249 27.05 5.66 -27.55
CA LYS A 249 28.29 5.73 -28.32
C LYS A 249 29.47 5.66 -27.34
N THR A 250 30.38 4.72 -27.55
CA THR A 250 31.45 4.39 -26.59
C THR A 250 32.31 5.61 -26.24
N ASP A 251 32.61 6.46 -27.23
CA ASP A 251 33.36 7.71 -27.05
C ASP A 251 32.78 8.66 -26.00
N ILE A 252 31.46 8.67 -25.83
CA ILE A 252 30.80 9.58 -24.88
C ILE A 252 31.10 9.15 -23.45
N LEU A 253 31.07 7.84 -23.22
CA LEU A 253 31.37 7.24 -21.92
C LEU A 253 32.86 7.37 -21.56
N LYS A 254 33.75 7.27 -22.55
CA LYS A 254 35.20 7.50 -22.37
C LYS A 254 35.53 8.96 -22.04
N LYS A 255 34.88 9.92 -22.74
CA LYS A 255 35.20 11.35 -22.63
C LYS A 255 34.55 12.05 -21.44
N ARG A 256 33.47 11.50 -20.88
CA ARG A 256 32.73 12.12 -19.78
C ARG A 256 32.98 11.38 -18.47
N ASN A 257 33.19 12.16 -17.42
CA ASN A 257 33.35 11.60 -16.09
C ASN A 257 32.02 11.10 -15.52
N VAL A 258 32.04 9.94 -14.87
CA VAL A 258 30.92 9.39 -14.10
C VAL A 258 31.17 9.74 -12.62
N ASN A 259 30.35 10.60 -12.03
CA ASN A 259 30.61 11.09 -10.68
C ASN A 259 30.21 10.07 -9.60
N ALA A 260 31.16 9.20 -9.24
CA ALA A 260 30.98 8.16 -8.23
C ALA A 260 30.55 8.66 -6.85
N SER A 261 30.91 9.91 -6.50
CA SER A 261 30.57 10.50 -5.19
C SER A 261 29.07 10.70 -4.97
N LEU A 262 28.26 10.66 -6.03
CA LEU A 262 26.80 10.84 -5.96
C LEU A 262 26.03 9.56 -5.63
N GLY A 263 26.73 8.42 -5.43
CA GLY A 263 26.13 7.15 -5.02
C GLY A 263 24.96 6.74 -5.92
N LEU A 264 23.76 6.66 -5.34
CA LEU A 264 22.52 6.25 -6.03
C LEU A 264 22.12 7.15 -7.21
N GLU A 265 22.57 8.41 -7.24
CA GLU A 265 22.17 9.40 -8.26
C GLU A 265 23.18 9.50 -9.41
N MET A 266 24.28 8.74 -9.36
CA MET A 266 25.38 8.80 -10.32
C MET A 266 24.93 8.61 -11.78
N GLU A 267 24.18 7.55 -12.08
CA GLU A 267 23.73 7.28 -13.46
C GLU A 267 22.77 8.35 -13.94
N ARG A 268 21.89 8.81 -13.04
CA ARG A 268 20.94 9.88 -13.31
C ARG A 268 21.65 11.18 -13.66
N ASP A 269 22.66 11.56 -12.90
CA ASP A 269 23.51 12.72 -13.17
C ASP A 269 24.09 12.67 -14.59
N PHE A 270 24.71 11.54 -14.94
CA PHE A 270 25.30 11.33 -16.26
C PHE A 270 24.30 11.56 -17.40
N PHE A 271 23.14 10.88 -17.35
CA PHE A 271 22.14 10.97 -18.41
C PHE A 271 21.47 12.34 -18.47
N LEU A 272 21.10 12.94 -17.33
CA LEU A 272 20.45 14.24 -17.34
C LEU A 272 21.36 15.34 -17.88
N ARG A 273 22.66 15.34 -17.51
CA ARG A 273 23.64 16.29 -18.06
C ARG A 273 23.85 16.10 -19.55
N TYR A 274 24.02 14.85 -19.98
CA TYR A 274 24.23 14.55 -21.40
C TYR A 274 23.03 14.97 -22.24
N LEU A 275 21.82 14.63 -21.79
CA LEU A 275 20.59 14.89 -22.52
C LEU A 275 20.13 16.34 -22.45
N ALA A 276 20.58 17.12 -21.45
CA ALA A 276 20.39 18.57 -21.45
C ALA A 276 21.11 19.24 -22.64
N GLU A 277 22.17 18.63 -23.15
CA GLU A 277 22.93 19.10 -24.31
C GLU A 277 22.38 18.52 -25.63
N GLU A 278 22.14 17.21 -25.69
CA GLU A 278 21.70 16.51 -26.91
C GLU A 278 20.20 16.68 -27.21
N MET A 279 19.36 16.62 -26.18
CA MET A 279 17.89 16.69 -26.23
C MET A 279 17.20 15.63 -27.14
N LYS A 280 17.95 14.69 -27.72
CA LYS A 280 17.44 13.64 -28.61
C LYS A 280 17.88 12.25 -28.18
N VAL A 281 16.95 11.31 -28.30
CA VAL A 281 17.14 9.88 -28.00
C VAL A 281 16.46 9.06 -29.09
N VAL A 282 17.06 7.93 -29.48
CA VAL A 282 16.41 6.97 -30.38
C VAL A 282 15.82 5.83 -29.55
N TYR A 283 14.57 5.47 -29.79
CA TYR A 283 13.90 4.35 -29.16
C TYR A 283 13.71 3.19 -30.15
N LEU A 284 14.12 1.99 -29.74
CA LEU A 284 14.12 0.75 -30.52
C LEU A 284 13.13 -0.26 -29.91
N PRO A 285 11.88 -0.34 -30.41
CA PRO A 285 10.86 -1.20 -29.83
C PRO A 285 11.03 -2.69 -30.10
N GLY A 286 11.87 -3.08 -31.05
CA GLY A 286 12.07 -4.49 -31.45
C GLY A 286 12.94 -5.30 -30.47
N VAL A 287 13.36 -4.70 -29.36
CA VAL A 287 14.22 -5.28 -28.33
C VAL A 287 13.60 -5.00 -26.96
N GLU A 288 13.53 -6.03 -26.14
CA GLU A 288 13.11 -5.96 -24.74
C GLU A 288 14.26 -6.33 -23.80
N TYR A 289 14.32 -5.60 -22.69
CA TYR A 289 15.21 -5.76 -21.54
C TYR A 289 14.39 -5.99 -20.28
N THR A 290 14.54 -7.12 -19.63
CA THR A 290 13.89 -7.44 -18.36
C THR A 290 14.89 -7.31 -17.23
N ALA A 291 14.68 -6.32 -16.37
CA ALA A 291 15.49 -6.10 -15.17
C ALA A 291 15.08 -7.07 -14.04
N TYR A 292 16.08 -7.63 -13.38
CA TYR A 292 15.98 -8.42 -12.16
C TYR A 292 15.66 -7.53 -10.95
N GLU A 293 16.39 -6.42 -10.81
CA GLU A 293 16.15 -5.43 -9.75
C GLU A 293 15.00 -4.47 -10.08
N TYR A 294 14.41 -3.92 -9.02
CA TYR A 294 13.29 -2.97 -9.08
C TYR A 294 13.79 -1.51 -9.13
N GLU A 295 13.03 -0.63 -9.78
CA GLU A 295 13.34 0.81 -9.84
C GLU A 295 12.58 1.65 -8.82
N GLU A 296 12.99 2.91 -8.70
CA GLU A 296 12.50 3.94 -7.78
C GLU A 296 10.98 4.07 -7.62
N HIS A 297 10.17 3.76 -8.65
CA HIS A 297 8.71 3.81 -8.53
C HIS A 297 8.10 2.60 -7.80
N ASP A 298 8.85 1.50 -7.62
CA ASP A 298 8.37 0.34 -6.88
C ASP A 298 8.42 0.63 -5.38
N ILE A 299 7.24 0.86 -4.80
CA ILE A 299 7.05 1.24 -3.39
C ILE A 299 7.40 0.13 -2.38
N THR A 300 7.82 -1.04 -2.86
CA THR A 300 8.01 -2.25 -2.05
C THR A 300 9.44 -2.76 -2.09
N PHE A 301 9.96 -2.96 -3.30
CA PHE A 301 11.21 -3.68 -3.54
C PHE A 301 12.36 -2.80 -4.02
N TYR A 302 12.11 -1.53 -4.31
CA TYR A 302 13.21 -0.62 -4.59
C TYR A 302 14.10 -0.46 -3.35
N ARG A 303 15.39 -0.81 -3.48
CA ARG A 303 16.36 -0.80 -2.38
C ARG A 303 16.53 0.59 -1.75
N GLY A 304 16.49 1.66 -2.56
CA GLY A 304 16.66 3.03 -2.08
C GLY A 304 15.62 3.46 -1.04
N LEU A 305 14.43 2.83 -1.00
CA LEU A 305 13.42 3.07 0.05
C LEU A 305 13.92 2.78 1.46
N TYR A 306 14.98 1.98 1.59
CA TYR A 306 15.53 1.53 2.87
C TYR A 306 16.89 2.19 3.19
N MET A 307 17.31 3.18 2.40
CA MET A 307 18.62 3.84 2.50
C MET A 307 18.43 5.32 2.85
N GLN A 308 19.11 5.81 3.88
CA GLN A 308 18.98 7.21 4.31
C GLN A 308 19.48 8.18 3.23
N GLU A 309 20.55 7.82 2.52
CA GLU A 309 21.14 8.63 1.44
C GLU A 309 20.14 8.90 0.30
N TRP A 310 19.19 7.99 0.04
CA TRP A 310 18.17 8.21 -0.99
C TRP A 310 17.22 9.36 -0.63
N TYR A 311 17.01 9.62 0.66
CA TYR A 311 16.17 10.71 1.12
C TYR A 311 16.97 12.02 1.18
N PHE A 312 18.00 12.08 2.02
CA PHE A 312 18.69 13.34 2.31
C PHE A 312 19.77 13.65 1.27
N ASP A 313 20.78 12.80 1.13
CA ASP A 313 21.95 13.05 0.30
C ASP A 313 21.58 13.23 -1.18
N SER A 314 20.65 12.43 -1.70
CA SER A 314 20.12 12.61 -3.05
C SER A 314 19.55 14.02 -3.29
N ILE A 315 18.93 14.64 -2.28
CA ILE A 315 18.37 15.99 -2.40
C ILE A 315 19.45 17.05 -2.20
N THR A 316 20.29 16.92 -1.16
CA THR A 316 21.29 17.93 -0.78
C THR A 316 22.53 17.92 -1.67
N GLU A 317 23.04 16.73 -2.01
CA GLU A 317 24.29 16.55 -2.75
C GLU A 317 24.07 16.48 -4.26
N PHE A 318 22.90 16.02 -4.72
CA PHE A 318 22.58 15.93 -6.15
C PHE A 318 21.51 16.92 -6.60
N TRP A 319 20.23 16.72 -6.25
CA TRP A 319 19.12 17.42 -6.92
C TRP A 319 19.19 18.94 -6.78
N MET A 320 19.44 19.47 -5.59
CA MET A 320 19.47 20.92 -5.39
C MET A 320 20.67 21.59 -6.10
N PRO A 321 21.92 21.11 -5.95
CA PRO A 321 23.04 21.62 -6.74
C PRO A 321 22.83 21.49 -8.25
N PHE A 322 22.39 20.31 -8.71
CA PHE A 322 22.18 20.02 -10.13
C PHE A 322 21.14 20.95 -10.76
N LEU A 323 19.96 21.13 -10.14
CA LEU A 323 18.91 22.01 -10.65
C LEU A 323 19.36 23.47 -10.70
N THR A 324 20.14 23.91 -9.72
CA THR A 324 20.72 25.26 -9.68
C THR A 324 21.70 25.46 -10.83
N GLU A 325 22.62 24.53 -11.03
CA GLU A 325 23.58 24.55 -12.14
C GLU A 325 22.87 24.56 -13.51
N MET A 326 21.84 23.73 -13.70
CA MET A 326 21.07 23.70 -14.95
C MET A 326 20.39 25.05 -15.22
N LYS A 327 19.88 25.71 -14.18
CA LYS A 327 19.28 27.06 -14.31
C LYS A 327 20.33 28.10 -14.68
N GLU A 328 21.50 28.07 -14.06
CA GLU A 328 22.60 28.99 -14.37
C GLU A 328 23.14 28.81 -15.79
N LYS A 329 23.36 27.56 -16.21
CA LYS A 329 23.91 27.22 -17.52
C LYS A 329 22.95 27.55 -18.68
N TYR A 330 21.66 27.25 -18.52
CA TYR A 330 20.67 27.37 -19.60
C TYR A 330 19.71 28.56 -19.45
N GLY A 331 19.84 29.37 -18.38
CA GLY A 331 18.92 30.45 -18.01
C GLY A 331 17.57 29.96 -17.46
N ARG A 332 17.20 28.72 -17.75
CA ARG A 332 15.99 28.03 -17.28
C ARG A 332 16.29 26.52 -17.22
N ILE A 333 15.79 25.84 -16.19
CA ILE A 333 15.94 24.39 -16.08
C ILE A 333 15.16 23.71 -17.21
N PRO A 334 15.78 22.83 -18.01
CA PRO A 334 15.07 22.09 -19.06
C PRO A 334 13.82 21.37 -18.53
N VAL A 335 12.72 21.43 -19.27
CA VAL A 335 11.40 20.95 -18.81
C VAL A 335 11.42 19.45 -18.46
N PHE A 336 12.11 18.62 -19.25
CA PHE A 336 12.22 17.19 -18.97
C PHE A 336 12.97 16.87 -17.66
N ILE A 337 13.95 17.70 -17.29
CA ILE A 337 14.68 17.59 -16.01
C ILE A 337 13.75 17.92 -14.84
N GLN A 338 12.98 19.01 -14.94
CA GLN A 338 12.02 19.38 -13.89
C GLN A 338 11.00 18.26 -13.66
N TYR A 339 10.58 17.57 -14.71
CA TYR A 339 9.70 16.42 -14.62
C TYR A 339 10.37 15.16 -14.06
N ASN A 340 11.66 14.92 -14.32
CA ASN A 340 12.43 13.86 -13.66
C ASN A 340 12.46 14.10 -12.14
N PHE A 341 12.83 15.32 -11.75
CA PHE A 341 12.85 15.71 -10.35
C PHE A 341 11.48 15.46 -9.70
N MET A 342 10.39 15.85 -10.35
CA MET A 342 9.05 15.57 -9.83
C MET A 342 8.71 14.08 -9.75
N TYR A 343 9.20 13.25 -10.67
CA TYR A 343 9.07 11.79 -10.57
C TYR A 343 9.80 11.25 -9.33
N SER A 344 11.05 11.66 -9.13
CA SER A 344 11.87 11.32 -7.97
C SER A 344 11.19 11.72 -6.64
N ILE A 345 10.63 12.93 -6.55
CA ILE A 345 9.84 13.37 -5.40
C ILE A 345 8.57 12.52 -5.23
N HIS A 346 7.86 12.24 -6.31
CA HIS A 346 6.62 11.46 -6.24
C HIS A 346 6.87 10.03 -5.75
N ALA A 347 7.92 9.37 -6.23
CA ALA A 347 8.33 8.04 -5.77
C ALA A 347 8.61 8.02 -4.26
N ARG A 348 9.32 9.04 -3.74
CA ARG A 348 9.55 9.22 -2.30
C ARG A 348 8.25 9.33 -1.52
N PHE A 349 7.31 10.15 -1.97
CA PHE A 349 6.00 10.25 -1.32
C PHE A 349 5.25 8.91 -1.37
N GLU A 350 5.08 8.30 -2.54
CA GLU A 350 4.33 7.04 -2.68
C GLU A 350 4.88 5.90 -1.82
N GLY A 351 6.21 5.80 -1.71
CA GLY A 351 6.89 4.83 -0.86
C GLY A 351 6.70 5.06 0.64
N ASN A 352 6.30 6.27 1.06
CA ASN A 352 6.27 6.70 2.46
C ASN A 352 4.93 7.29 2.92
N MET A 353 3.87 7.19 2.12
CA MET A 353 2.52 7.61 2.48
C MET A 353 1.95 6.76 3.64
N ASP A 354 1.35 7.43 4.62
CA ASP A 354 0.69 6.84 5.78
C ASP A 354 1.55 5.76 6.46
N ASN A 355 1.04 4.51 6.52
CA ASN A 355 1.72 3.39 7.17
C ASN A 355 2.79 2.73 6.28
N ARG A 356 3.12 3.29 5.10
CA ARG A 356 4.19 2.77 4.23
C ARG A 356 5.59 3.23 4.66
N ASN A 357 5.68 4.22 5.57
CA ASN A 357 6.96 4.71 6.09
C ASN A 357 7.86 3.53 6.51
N LYS A 358 9.10 3.55 6.01
CA LYS A 358 10.09 2.51 6.28
C LYS A 358 10.87 2.72 7.58
N HIS A 359 10.59 3.83 8.28
CA HIS A 359 11.32 4.26 9.48
C HIS A 359 12.82 4.47 9.21
N VAL A 360 13.15 4.84 7.97
CA VAL A 360 14.51 5.24 7.57
C VAL A 360 14.81 6.66 8.03
N ILE A 361 13.81 7.53 7.96
CA ILE A 361 13.86 8.85 8.58
C ILE A 361 13.46 8.67 10.04
N GLU A 362 14.32 9.08 10.95
CA GLU A 362 14.08 9.04 12.39
C GLU A 362 12.77 9.76 12.75
N GLU A 363 12.12 9.27 13.80
CA GLU A 363 10.85 9.83 14.23
C GLU A 363 11.02 11.28 14.71
N GLY A 364 10.08 12.16 14.33
CA GLY A 364 10.20 13.61 14.52
C GLY A 364 10.96 14.34 13.39
N HIS A 365 11.89 13.68 12.71
CA HIS A 365 12.66 14.29 11.61
C HIS A 365 11.94 14.33 10.26
N GLY A 366 10.72 13.77 10.18
CA GLY A 366 9.90 13.84 8.97
C GLY A 366 9.55 15.27 8.53
N GLU A 367 9.41 16.20 9.47
CA GLU A 367 9.14 17.61 9.17
C GLU A 367 10.35 18.31 8.54
N GLU A 368 11.55 18.01 9.02
CA GLU A 368 12.82 18.51 8.46
C GLU A 368 12.98 18.05 7.01
N TYR A 369 12.66 16.78 6.74
CA TYR A 369 12.71 16.26 5.39
C TYR A 369 11.66 16.90 4.46
N LEU A 370 10.44 17.15 4.97
CA LEU A 370 9.42 17.89 4.22
C LEU A 370 9.84 19.33 3.93
N GLU A 371 10.54 20.00 4.84
CA GLU A 371 11.12 21.33 4.62
C GLU A 371 12.19 21.29 3.52
N LEU A 372 13.06 20.28 3.54
CA LEU A 372 14.06 20.05 2.49
C LEU A 372 13.41 19.83 1.11
N ILE A 373 12.33 19.04 1.05
CA ILE A 373 11.50 18.91 -0.15
C ILE A 373 10.91 20.28 -0.56
N GLY A 374 10.37 21.04 0.38
CA GLY A 374 9.83 22.38 0.11
C GLY A 374 10.84 23.33 -0.55
N ARG A 375 12.07 23.36 -0.01
CA ARG A 375 13.19 24.15 -0.57
C ARG A 375 13.54 23.70 -1.99
N SER A 376 13.65 22.40 -2.23
CA SER A 376 13.97 21.86 -3.57
C SER A 376 12.85 22.10 -4.59
N LEU A 377 11.57 22.01 -4.18
CA LEU A 377 10.41 22.41 -5.01
C LEU A 377 10.44 23.88 -5.42
N GLY A 378 11.06 24.75 -4.62
CA GLY A 378 11.28 26.17 -4.94
C GLY A 378 12.21 26.42 -6.14
N LEU A 379 13.02 25.42 -6.54
CA LEU A 379 13.96 25.55 -7.66
C LEU A 379 13.30 25.37 -9.04
N ILE A 380 12.16 24.67 -9.10
CA ILE A 380 11.45 24.37 -10.35
C ILE A 380 10.25 25.30 -10.58
N GLU A 381 9.70 25.26 -11.78
CA GLU A 381 8.51 26.05 -12.12
C GLU A 381 7.24 25.47 -11.49
N GLU A 382 6.40 26.35 -10.96
CA GLU A 382 5.17 25.95 -10.28
C GLU A 382 4.15 25.33 -11.25
N SER A 383 4.13 25.78 -12.50
CA SER A 383 3.32 25.20 -13.56
C SER A 383 3.73 23.75 -13.86
N ILE A 384 5.02 23.42 -13.84
CA ILE A 384 5.52 22.05 -14.04
C ILE A 384 5.23 21.19 -12.80
N MET A 385 5.47 21.73 -11.61
CA MET A 385 5.19 21.09 -10.32
C MET A 385 3.72 20.66 -10.18
N LEU A 386 2.77 21.48 -10.66
CA LEU A 386 1.35 21.27 -10.45
C LEU A 386 0.58 20.77 -11.68
N ASN A 387 1.05 21.02 -12.90
CA ASN A 387 0.45 20.55 -14.16
C ASN A 387 1.05 19.22 -14.65
N ARG A 388 1.06 18.23 -13.77
CA ARG A 388 1.75 16.94 -14.01
C ARG A 388 0.99 15.96 -14.90
N ASN A 389 -0.21 16.31 -15.34
CA ASN A 389 -1.03 15.46 -16.23
C ASN A 389 -0.35 15.19 -17.58
N LYS A 390 0.70 15.96 -17.94
CA LYS A 390 1.53 15.71 -19.11
C LYS A 390 2.38 14.44 -19.01
N ILE A 391 2.59 13.91 -17.80
CA ILE A 391 3.39 12.69 -17.57
C ILE A 391 2.64 11.72 -16.67
N ALA A 392 2.27 10.56 -17.23
CA ALA A 392 1.47 9.57 -16.50
C ALA A 392 2.13 9.07 -15.21
N ALA A 393 3.46 8.98 -15.18
CA ALA A 393 4.23 8.51 -14.01
C ALA A 393 4.28 9.52 -12.85
N CYS A 394 3.73 10.71 -13.06
CA CYS A 394 3.78 11.85 -12.18
C CYS A 394 2.38 12.31 -11.74
N ILE A 395 1.33 11.58 -12.16
CA ILE A 395 -0.05 11.95 -11.89
C ILE A 395 -0.30 11.82 -10.39
N THR A 396 -0.72 12.92 -9.78
CA THR A 396 -1.08 12.99 -8.36
C THR A 396 -2.45 13.65 -8.22
N GLY A 397 -3.20 13.25 -7.19
CA GLY A 397 -4.49 13.86 -6.89
C GLY A 397 -4.33 15.31 -6.41
N ASP A 398 -5.40 16.09 -6.50
CA ASP A 398 -5.35 17.53 -6.22
C ASP A 398 -4.93 17.86 -4.78
N THR A 399 -5.20 16.97 -3.83
CA THR A 399 -4.70 17.13 -2.44
C THR A 399 -3.17 17.16 -2.41
N MET A 400 -2.49 16.29 -3.16
CA MET A 400 -1.02 16.30 -3.19
C MET A 400 -0.46 17.51 -3.93
N LYS A 401 -1.13 17.97 -4.99
CA LYS A 401 -0.81 19.26 -5.63
C LYS A 401 -0.85 20.40 -4.62
N TRP A 402 -1.88 20.42 -3.77
CA TRP A 402 -2.02 21.42 -2.72
C TRP A 402 -0.93 21.28 -1.65
N VAL A 403 -0.58 20.06 -1.25
CA VAL A 403 0.54 19.79 -0.34
C VAL A 403 1.85 20.31 -0.91
N TYR A 404 2.17 20.06 -2.19
CA TYR A 404 3.38 20.62 -2.82
C TYR A 404 3.38 22.15 -2.83
N GLY A 405 2.22 22.76 -3.08
CA GLY A 405 2.06 24.21 -2.97
C GLY A 405 2.33 24.74 -1.56
N ILE A 406 1.86 24.05 -0.52
CA ILE A 406 2.15 24.38 0.89
C ILE A 406 3.64 24.23 1.19
N LEU A 407 4.25 23.11 0.81
CA LEU A 407 5.67 22.85 1.09
C LEU A 407 6.56 23.91 0.43
N ARG A 408 6.22 24.32 -0.79
CA ARG A 408 6.96 25.35 -1.55
C ARG A 408 6.73 26.77 -1.04
N ASN A 409 5.47 27.14 -0.77
CA ASN A 409 5.05 28.53 -0.61
C ASN A 409 4.58 28.88 0.82
N GLY A 410 4.56 27.92 1.74
CA GLY A 410 4.12 28.08 3.13
C GLY A 410 2.68 27.63 3.41
N GLN A 411 2.34 27.56 4.70
CA GLN A 411 1.07 26.98 5.19
C GLN A 411 -0.20 27.74 4.75
N ASP A 412 -0.07 29.03 4.42
CA ASP A 412 -1.18 29.86 3.97
C ASP A 412 -1.49 29.72 2.46
N TYR A 413 -0.78 28.82 1.76
CA TYR A 413 -0.97 28.61 0.33
C TYR A 413 -2.39 28.13 -0.03
N LYS A 414 -2.98 28.82 -1.01
CA LYS A 414 -4.31 28.50 -1.57
C LYS A 414 -4.26 28.56 -3.08
N PHE A 415 -5.03 27.69 -3.74
CA PHE A 415 -5.23 27.80 -5.18
C PHE A 415 -6.00 29.07 -5.55
N GLN A 416 -5.71 29.59 -6.75
CA GLN A 416 -6.44 30.70 -7.34
C GLN A 416 -7.82 30.23 -7.80
N ARG A 417 -8.80 31.13 -7.75
CA ARG A 417 -10.18 30.89 -8.18
C ARG A 417 -10.39 31.46 -9.58
N PHE A 418 -10.98 30.66 -10.46
CA PHE A 418 -11.34 31.03 -11.83
C PHE A 418 -12.84 30.91 -12.01
N PHE A 419 -13.45 31.91 -12.63
CA PHE A 419 -14.87 31.90 -12.96
C PHE A 419 -15.04 31.63 -14.46
N LEU A 420 -15.60 30.47 -14.80
CA LEU A 420 -15.81 30.06 -16.19
C LEU A 420 -17.24 29.54 -16.36
N ALA A 421 -18.00 30.13 -17.29
CA ALA A 421 -19.37 29.75 -17.61
C ALA A 421 -20.30 29.63 -16.38
N GLY A 422 -20.20 30.58 -15.44
CA GLY A 422 -21.03 30.62 -14.23
C GLY A 422 -20.69 29.56 -13.17
N LYS A 423 -19.53 28.91 -13.28
CA LYS A 423 -19.02 27.95 -12.29
C LYS A 423 -17.67 28.38 -11.76
N ILE A 424 -17.37 27.97 -10.53
CA ILE A 424 -16.07 28.19 -9.91
C ILE A 424 -15.15 27.00 -10.16
N TYR A 425 -13.95 27.32 -10.65
CA TYR A 425 -12.82 26.41 -10.80
C TYR A 425 -11.66 26.89 -9.94
N TYR A 426 -10.73 25.98 -9.66
CA TYR A 426 -9.47 26.31 -9.00
C TYR A 426 -8.28 25.88 -9.85
N GLY A 427 -7.15 26.53 -9.64
CA GLY A 427 -5.95 26.33 -10.45
C GLY A 427 -4.82 27.25 -10.00
N ILE A 428 -3.87 27.46 -10.90
CA ILE A 428 -2.77 28.39 -10.69
C ILE A 428 -2.32 29.04 -12.00
N GLY A 429 -2.13 30.36 -12.00
CA GLY A 429 -1.73 31.09 -13.21
C GLY A 429 -2.68 30.78 -14.35
N ASP A 430 -2.15 30.26 -15.46
CA ASP A 430 -2.94 29.86 -16.63
C ASP A 430 -3.35 28.38 -16.63
N THR A 431 -3.04 27.62 -15.57
CA THR A 431 -3.40 26.20 -15.45
C THR A 431 -4.67 26.02 -14.62
N LEU A 432 -5.74 25.60 -15.28
CA LEU A 432 -7.00 25.21 -14.65
C LEU A 432 -6.93 23.75 -14.18
N PHE A 433 -7.35 23.47 -12.95
CA PHE A 433 -7.47 22.09 -12.45
C PHE A 433 -8.91 21.57 -12.60
N ASN A 434 -9.74 21.75 -11.58
CA ASN A 434 -11.10 21.22 -11.56
C ASN A 434 -12.09 22.24 -10.99
N SER A 435 -13.39 21.94 -11.08
CA SER A 435 -14.43 22.73 -10.43
C SER A 435 -14.40 22.51 -8.92
N VAL A 436 -14.67 23.55 -8.13
CA VAL A 436 -14.82 23.42 -6.66
C VAL A 436 -15.92 22.42 -6.28
N MET A 437 -16.92 22.21 -7.15
CA MET A 437 -17.97 21.22 -6.94
C MET A 437 -17.45 19.77 -6.90
N SER A 438 -16.27 19.51 -7.47
CA SER A 438 -15.62 18.19 -7.47
C SER A 438 -14.94 17.85 -6.15
N LEU A 439 -14.65 18.86 -5.31
CA LEU A 439 -14.05 18.71 -3.99
C LEU A 439 -15.09 18.14 -3.00
N SER A 440 -15.39 16.86 -3.14
CA SER A 440 -16.55 16.25 -2.51
C SER A 440 -16.54 16.32 -0.98
N THR A 441 -17.72 16.56 -0.41
CA THR A 441 -17.97 16.31 1.02
C THR A 441 -18.32 14.84 1.20
N ASN A 442 -17.49 14.11 1.95
CA ASN A 442 -17.68 12.68 2.17
C ASN A 442 -18.68 12.46 3.30
N ILE A 443 -19.71 11.66 3.06
CA ILE A 443 -20.65 11.18 4.07
C ILE A 443 -20.21 9.78 4.49
N LEU A 444 -19.75 9.67 5.73
CA LEU A 444 -19.15 8.45 6.25
C LEU A 444 -20.16 7.62 7.06
N PHE A 445 -21.00 8.27 7.85
CA PHE A 445 -21.97 7.60 8.71
C PHE A 445 -23.30 8.31 8.65
N ILE A 446 -24.38 7.53 8.61
CA ILE A 446 -25.73 8.02 8.79
C ILE A 446 -26.47 7.07 9.73
N ASN A 447 -26.94 7.61 10.84
CA ASN A 447 -27.81 6.92 11.77
C ASN A 447 -29.10 7.71 11.98
N TYR A 448 -30.18 7.02 12.32
CA TYR A 448 -31.44 7.65 12.71
C TYR A 448 -31.70 7.34 14.18
N ARG A 449 -31.90 8.38 15.00
CA ARG A 449 -32.12 8.25 16.44
C ARG A 449 -33.09 9.30 16.93
N ALA A 450 -34.13 8.88 17.64
CA ALA A 450 -35.10 9.78 18.28
C ALA A 450 -35.60 10.92 17.36
N GLY A 451 -35.97 10.59 16.12
CA GLY A 451 -36.46 11.57 15.14
C GLY A 451 -35.38 12.40 14.43
N LYS A 452 -34.09 12.17 14.68
CA LYS A 452 -32.97 12.91 14.08
C LYS A 452 -32.09 12.01 13.22
N LEU A 453 -31.48 12.60 12.20
CA LEU A 453 -30.39 12.02 11.42
C LEU A 453 -29.07 12.52 11.98
N GLU A 454 -28.26 11.57 12.45
CA GLU A 454 -26.90 11.79 12.93
C GLU A 454 -25.93 11.45 11.79
N ILE A 455 -25.26 12.48 11.26
CA ILE A 455 -24.42 12.41 10.07
C ILE A 455 -22.98 12.78 10.43
N ASP A 456 -22.05 11.86 10.22
CA ASP A 456 -20.63 12.13 10.34
C ASP A 456 -19.96 12.10 8.96
N GLY A 457 -19.10 13.07 8.70
CA GLY A 457 -18.48 13.24 7.40
C GLY A 457 -17.09 13.88 7.44
N THR A 458 -16.56 14.19 6.26
CA THR A 458 -15.35 15.02 6.10
C THR A 458 -15.49 15.99 4.96
N VAL A 459 -14.99 17.21 5.16
CA VAL A 459 -14.79 18.20 4.11
C VAL A 459 -13.39 18.03 3.50
N HIS A 460 -13.31 18.18 2.17
CA HIS A 460 -12.04 18.15 1.45
C HIS A 460 -11.12 19.32 1.88
N PRO A 461 -9.82 19.10 2.13
CA PRO A 461 -8.92 20.15 2.64
C PRO A 461 -8.87 21.41 1.77
N ILE A 462 -8.77 21.26 0.44
CA ILE A 462 -8.81 22.40 -0.50
C ILE A 462 -10.13 23.18 -0.39
N LEU A 463 -11.27 22.49 -0.28
CA LEU A 463 -12.56 23.18 -0.16
C LEU A 463 -12.62 23.95 1.16
N TYR A 464 -12.16 23.33 2.24
CA TYR A 464 -12.08 23.95 3.56
C TYR A 464 -11.19 25.21 3.55
N SER A 465 -10.05 25.18 2.84
CA SER A 465 -9.13 26.32 2.82
C SER A 465 -9.61 27.48 1.94
N MET A 466 -10.41 27.20 0.91
CA MET A 466 -10.87 28.18 -0.09
C MET A 466 -12.27 28.75 0.16
N ALA A 467 -13.16 28.02 0.82
CA ALA A 467 -14.53 28.47 1.07
C ALA A 467 -14.58 29.42 2.27
N ASP A 468 -15.39 30.47 2.18
CA ASP A 468 -15.63 31.38 3.32
C ASP A 468 -16.50 30.71 4.38
N GLU A 469 -17.41 29.85 3.94
CA GLU A 469 -18.31 29.10 4.81
C GLU A 469 -18.81 27.82 4.12
N ILE A 470 -18.95 26.74 4.88
CA ILE A 470 -19.52 25.48 4.42
C ILE A 470 -20.61 25.06 5.40
N TYR A 471 -21.80 24.74 4.87
CA TYR A 471 -22.96 24.37 5.68
C TYR A 471 -23.86 23.37 4.96
N PHE A 472 -24.72 22.70 5.71
CA PHE A 472 -25.78 21.87 5.14
C PHE A 472 -27.09 22.64 5.07
N LYS A 473 -27.84 22.45 3.99
CA LYS A 473 -29.18 23.01 3.84
C LYS A 473 -30.21 21.89 3.86
N TYR A 474 -31.22 22.07 4.70
CA TYR A 474 -32.36 21.15 4.80
C TYR A 474 -33.63 21.95 5.11
N ASN A 475 -34.67 21.82 4.27
CA ASN A 475 -35.92 22.57 4.41
C ASN A 475 -35.78 24.10 4.44
N ASN A 476 -34.89 24.67 3.62
CA ASN A 476 -34.53 26.09 3.63
C ASN A 476 -33.93 26.58 4.96
N VAL A 477 -33.63 25.67 5.88
CA VAL A 477 -32.87 25.95 7.11
C VAL A 477 -31.42 25.59 6.85
N LYS A 478 -30.54 26.51 7.25
CA LYS A 478 -29.11 26.33 7.22
C LYS A 478 -28.64 25.70 8.53
N TYR A 479 -27.91 24.61 8.42
CA TYR A 479 -27.27 23.88 9.51
C TYR A 479 -25.76 24.07 9.39
N LYS A 480 -25.18 24.75 10.38
CA LYS A 480 -23.73 24.95 10.45
C LYS A 480 -23.04 23.62 10.69
N ILE A 481 -21.89 23.42 10.06
CA ILE A 481 -21.04 22.26 10.29
C ILE A 481 -20.28 22.45 11.61
N GLU A 482 -20.36 21.46 12.49
CA GLU A 482 -19.57 21.40 13.72
C GLU A 482 -18.36 20.49 13.49
N TYR A 483 -17.20 21.12 13.28
CA TYR A 483 -15.94 20.40 13.11
C TYR A 483 -15.52 19.75 14.42
N ASN A 484 -15.04 18.51 14.35
CA ASN A 484 -14.57 17.77 15.51
C ASN A 484 -13.08 17.44 15.41
N GLY A 485 -12.48 17.07 16.55
CA GLY A 485 -11.05 16.79 16.68
C GLY A 485 -10.62 15.42 16.16
N ARG A 486 -11.50 14.67 15.48
CA ARG A 486 -11.25 13.30 15.05
C ARG A 486 -9.97 13.20 14.21
N TYR A 487 -9.25 12.09 14.38
CA TYR A 487 -8.12 11.77 13.53
C TYR A 487 -8.56 11.72 12.06
N GLY A 488 -7.82 12.45 11.23
CA GLY A 488 -8.04 12.57 9.78
C GLY A 488 -6.79 13.07 9.07
N LEU A 489 -5.63 12.83 9.68
CA LEU A 489 -4.33 13.22 9.15
C LEU A 489 -3.90 12.21 8.10
N THR A 490 -3.45 12.72 6.97
CA THR A 490 -2.63 12.00 6.00
C THR A 490 -1.18 12.27 6.37
N LYS A 491 -0.37 11.21 6.46
CA LYS A 491 1.05 11.35 6.79
C LYS A 491 1.93 11.02 5.58
N ALA A 492 3.11 11.62 5.52
CA ALA A 492 4.20 11.17 4.67
C ALA A 492 5.50 11.32 5.46
N PHE A 493 6.39 10.33 5.36
CA PHE A 493 7.66 10.33 6.11
C PHE A 493 7.45 10.45 7.63
N GLY A 494 6.34 9.92 8.16
CA GLY A 494 5.96 10.03 9.58
C GLY A 494 5.32 11.37 9.98
N ALA A 495 5.52 12.43 9.21
CA ALA A 495 4.99 13.77 9.46
C ALA A 495 3.59 13.99 8.84
N ALA A 496 2.78 14.84 9.46
CA ALA A 496 1.44 15.16 8.98
C ALA A 496 1.49 16.17 7.82
N ILE A 497 1.00 15.78 6.64
CA ILE A 497 1.04 16.64 5.43
C ILE A 497 -0.30 17.30 5.10
N CYS A 498 -1.41 16.68 5.46
CA CYS A 498 -2.73 17.30 5.33
C CYS A 498 -3.74 16.68 6.29
N LYS A 499 -4.82 17.41 6.57
CA LYS A 499 -5.93 16.96 7.41
C LYS A 499 -7.25 17.05 6.65
N ARG A 500 -8.02 15.97 6.61
CA ARG A 500 -9.44 16.04 6.26
C ARG A 500 -10.22 16.57 7.46
N HIS A 501 -11.03 17.60 7.25
CA HIS A 501 -11.79 18.24 8.31
C HIS A 501 -13.06 17.45 8.58
N SER A 502 -13.04 16.66 9.64
CA SER A 502 -14.17 15.86 10.09
C SER A 502 -15.23 16.71 10.77
N PHE A 503 -16.49 16.30 10.59
CA PHE A 503 -17.62 16.99 11.20
C PHE A 503 -18.70 16.02 11.65
N HIS A 504 -19.55 16.53 12.54
CA HIS A 504 -20.79 15.92 12.96
C HIS A 504 -21.97 16.87 12.67
N LEU A 505 -23.14 16.29 12.41
CA LEU A 505 -24.37 17.01 12.09
C LEU A 505 -25.59 16.23 12.57
N SER A 506 -26.40 16.88 13.40
CA SER A 506 -27.70 16.37 13.88
C SER A 506 -28.85 17.13 13.21
N ILE A 507 -29.60 16.50 12.31
CA ILE A 507 -30.75 17.11 11.61
C ILE A 507 -32.07 16.44 12.03
N PRO A 508 -33.07 17.19 12.54
CA PRO A 508 -34.41 16.63 12.77
C PRO A 508 -35.09 16.28 11.45
N VAL A 509 -35.66 15.09 11.35
CA VAL A 509 -36.36 14.64 10.15
C VAL A 509 -37.69 15.38 10.04
N ALA A 510 -37.88 16.16 8.96
CA ALA A 510 -39.10 16.90 8.76
C ALA A 510 -40.27 15.97 8.40
N LYS A 511 -41.45 16.27 8.94
CA LYS A 511 -42.71 15.60 8.62
C LYS A 511 -43.30 16.10 7.28
N LYS A 512 -42.50 16.10 6.22
CA LYS A 512 -42.90 16.48 4.85
C LYS A 512 -42.83 15.28 3.91
N ASN A 513 -43.50 15.38 2.76
CA ASN A 513 -43.54 14.30 1.77
C ASN A 513 -42.19 14.08 1.09
N GLU A 514 -41.48 15.16 0.76
CA GLU A 514 -40.17 15.11 0.10
C GLU A 514 -39.30 16.30 0.55
N THR A 515 -38.05 16.02 0.88
CA THR A 515 -37.05 17.00 1.33
C THR A 515 -35.66 16.56 0.89
N ALA A 516 -34.74 17.50 0.69
CA ALA A 516 -33.36 17.20 0.30
C ALA A 516 -32.37 17.83 1.29
N ILE A 517 -31.32 17.08 1.60
CA ILE A 517 -30.14 17.55 2.35
C ILE A 517 -29.02 17.77 1.32
N SER A 518 -28.49 19.00 1.24
CA SER A 518 -27.35 19.33 0.37
C SER A 518 -26.25 20.04 1.17
N CYS A 519 -25.01 19.89 0.72
CA CYS A 519 -23.87 20.66 1.24
C CYS A 519 -23.66 21.88 0.33
N GLU A 520 -23.64 23.08 0.90
CA GLU A 520 -23.41 24.33 0.20
C GLU A 520 -22.10 24.96 0.70
N ALA A 521 -21.32 25.53 -0.22
CA ALA A 521 -20.10 26.28 0.08
C ALA A 521 -20.22 27.71 -0.50
N LYS A 522 -19.88 28.69 0.33
CA LYS A 522 -19.94 30.11 -0.01
C LYS A 522 -18.55 30.62 -0.43
N PHE A 523 -18.52 31.36 -1.54
CA PHE A 523 -17.35 32.04 -2.08
C PHE A 523 -17.73 33.48 -2.46
N GLY A 524 -17.51 34.42 -1.55
CA GLY A 524 -17.97 35.81 -1.64
C GLY A 524 -19.50 35.87 -1.73
N THR A 525 -20.00 36.30 -2.88
CA THR A 525 -21.45 36.38 -3.16
C THR A 525 -22.00 35.12 -3.81
N GLN A 526 -21.15 34.19 -4.26
CA GLN A 526 -21.56 32.96 -4.93
C GLN A 526 -21.71 31.80 -3.94
N ILE A 527 -22.68 30.93 -4.21
CA ILE A 527 -22.95 29.73 -3.41
C ILE A 527 -22.99 28.56 -4.38
N GLU A 528 -22.15 27.56 -4.12
CA GLU A 528 -22.06 26.34 -4.91
C GLU A 528 -22.56 25.15 -4.11
N THR A 529 -23.35 24.29 -4.75
CA THR A 529 -23.76 23.01 -4.13
C THR A 529 -22.70 21.95 -4.40
N ILE A 530 -22.09 21.46 -3.32
CA ILE A 530 -20.95 20.55 -3.37
C ILE A 530 -21.40 19.11 -3.59
N THR A 531 -20.62 18.35 -4.36
CA THR A 531 -20.86 16.92 -4.59
C THR A 531 -20.75 16.14 -3.28
N LEU A 532 -21.70 15.23 -3.04
CA LEU A 532 -21.64 14.30 -1.90
C LEU A 532 -21.06 12.97 -2.35
N SER A 533 -20.13 12.42 -1.59
CA SER A 533 -19.57 11.08 -1.81
C SER A 533 -19.85 10.16 -0.62
N PHE A 534 -19.82 8.85 -0.83
CA PHE A 534 -20.19 7.85 0.18
C PHE A 534 -19.11 6.75 0.35
N PRO A 535 -17.89 7.09 0.82
CA PRO A 535 -16.74 6.19 0.81
C PRO A 535 -16.70 5.25 2.03
N SER A 536 -17.82 5.00 2.71
CA SER A 536 -17.89 4.20 3.93
C SER A 536 -18.96 3.11 3.85
N HIS A 537 -18.73 1.98 4.52
CA HIS A 537 -19.72 0.92 4.66
C HIS A 537 -20.99 1.38 5.41
N PHE A 538 -20.87 2.39 6.26
CA PHE A 538 -21.94 2.87 7.15
C PHE A 538 -22.64 4.13 6.64
N SER A 539 -22.37 4.54 5.41
CA SER A 539 -23.06 5.65 4.76
C SER A 539 -24.55 5.36 4.48
N ARG A 540 -24.99 4.10 4.61
CA ARG A 540 -26.33 3.56 4.30
C ARG A 540 -26.72 3.62 2.83
N VAL A 541 -26.55 4.76 2.18
CA VAL A 541 -26.78 4.98 0.75
C VAL A 541 -25.46 5.01 -0.02
N CYS A 542 -25.53 4.73 -1.31
CA CYS A 542 -24.39 4.82 -2.23
C CYS A 542 -24.85 5.03 -3.68
N GLY A 543 -23.93 5.50 -4.53
CA GLY A 543 -24.18 5.72 -5.96
C GLY A 543 -24.03 4.49 -6.85
N ALA A 544 -24.00 3.27 -6.31
CA ALA A 544 -23.71 2.06 -7.10
C ALA A 544 -24.81 1.72 -8.13
N PHE A 545 -26.06 2.06 -7.81
CA PHE A 545 -27.22 1.93 -8.68
C PHE A 545 -28.17 3.13 -8.51
N ALA A 546 -28.86 3.52 -9.59
CA ALA A 546 -29.84 4.61 -9.57
C ALA A 546 -31.01 4.36 -8.58
N ASN A 547 -31.34 3.09 -8.32
CA ASN A 547 -32.36 2.72 -7.35
C ASN A 547 -31.84 2.33 -5.96
N SER A 548 -30.56 2.60 -5.65
CA SER A 548 -30.02 2.44 -4.30
C SER A 548 -30.80 3.31 -3.31
N HIS A 549 -31.14 2.77 -2.16
CA HIS A 549 -31.99 3.43 -1.18
C HIS A 549 -31.74 2.89 0.22
N TRP A 550 -32.16 3.65 1.24
CA TRP A 550 -32.20 3.21 2.63
C TRP A 550 -33.55 3.55 3.26
N PHE A 551 -34.21 2.58 3.88
CA PHE A 551 -35.46 2.80 4.62
C PHE A 551 -35.19 2.97 6.10
N PHE A 552 -35.74 4.04 6.70
CA PHE A 552 -35.48 4.44 8.09
C PHE A 552 -36.70 5.17 8.69
N GLY A 553 -36.62 5.52 9.97
CA GLY A 553 -37.76 5.99 10.78
C GLY A 553 -38.23 4.93 11.75
N ASP A 554 -38.96 5.33 12.80
CA ASP A 554 -39.47 4.43 13.83
C ASP A 554 -40.33 3.29 13.24
N ASN A 555 -41.05 3.54 12.14
CA ASN A 555 -41.83 2.55 11.40
C ASN A 555 -41.27 2.31 9.97
N ARG A 556 -40.00 2.65 9.77
CA ARG A 556 -39.29 2.68 8.49
C ARG A 556 -40.01 3.51 7.41
N GLU A 557 -40.82 4.49 7.78
CA GLU A 557 -41.72 5.22 6.90
C GLU A 557 -41.03 6.21 5.95
N TYR A 558 -39.73 6.43 6.12
CA TYR A 558 -38.91 7.27 5.27
C TYR A 558 -37.98 6.43 4.39
N MET A 559 -37.71 6.96 3.20
CA MET A 559 -36.72 6.44 2.25
C MET A 559 -35.73 7.55 1.93
N MET A 560 -34.44 7.24 2.05
CA MET A 560 -33.36 8.10 1.56
C MET A 560 -32.77 7.53 0.27
N THR A 561 -32.52 8.41 -0.71
CA THR A 561 -31.79 8.09 -1.94
C THR A 561 -30.66 9.10 -2.14
N SER A 562 -29.53 8.66 -2.68
CA SER A 562 -28.43 9.56 -3.05
C SER A 562 -28.59 10.09 -4.47
N GLU A 563 -28.54 11.41 -4.61
CA GLU A 563 -28.33 12.10 -5.88
C GLU A 563 -26.93 12.73 -5.88
N ARG A 564 -26.40 13.18 -7.02
CA ARG A 564 -24.99 13.64 -7.13
C ARG A 564 -24.60 14.72 -6.11
N ARG A 565 -25.54 15.59 -5.73
CA ARG A 565 -25.30 16.76 -4.86
C ARG A 565 -26.23 16.84 -3.64
N SER A 566 -27.05 15.81 -3.41
CA SER A 566 -28.02 15.82 -2.32
C SER A 566 -28.40 14.41 -1.88
N MET A 567 -28.85 14.30 -0.64
CA MET A 567 -29.56 13.13 -0.12
C MET A 567 -31.04 13.47 -0.04
N VAL A 568 -31.87 12.76 -0.79
CA VAL A 568 -33.30 13.04 -0.87
C VAL A 568 -34.07 12.08 0.02
N ILE A 569 -34.90 12.64 0.89
CA ILE A 569 -35.73 11.94 1.87
C ILE A 569 -37.19 12.04 1.45
N ARG A 570 -37.86 10.90 1.32
CA ARG A 570 -39.26 10.78 0.92
C ARG A 570 -40.04 9.94 1.94
N LYS A 571 -41.26 10.36 2.27
CA LYS A 571 -42.20 9.49 3.00
C LYS A 571 -42.75 8.44 2.04
N VAL A 572 -42.72 7.16 2.43
CA VAL A 572 -43.05 6.04 1.54
C VAL A 572 -44.02 5.03 2.17
N SER A 573 -44.97 4.55 1.37
CA SER A 573 -45.89 3.46 1.74
C SER A 573 -45.23 2.08 1.58
N LYS A 574 -45.85 1.03 2.13
CA LYS A 574 -45.37 -0.37 1.97
C LYS A 574 -45.28 -0.79 0.49
N SER A 575 -46.23 -0.40 -0.34
CA SER A 575 -46.21 -0.72 -1.78
C SER A 575 -45.08 -0.01 -2.52
N GLN A 576 -44.82 1.27 -2.19
CA GLN A 576 -43.71 2.02 -2.78
C GLN A 576 -42.35 1.43 -2.40
N LYS A 577 -42.18 0.98 -1.15
CA LYS A 577 -40.96 0.27 -0.71
C LYS A 577 -40.72 -0.98 -1.56
N PHE A 578 -41.76 -1.81 -1.73
CA PHE A 578 -41.69 -3.02 -2.54
C PHE A 578 -41.33 -2.73 -4.01
N VAL A 579 -41.98 -1.73 -4.63
CA VAL A 579 -41.67 -1.33 -6.01
C VAL A 579 -40.23 -0.84 -6.14
N LYS A 580 -39.73 -0.06 -5.17
CA LYS A 580 -38.34 0.44 -5.20
C LYS A 580 -37.33 -0.70 -5.06
N GLU A 581 -37.61 -1.67 -4.20
CA GLU A 581 -36.79 -2.88 -4.05
C GLU A 581 -36.74 -3.70 -5.36
N LEU A 582 -37.89 -3.90 -6.03
CA LEU A 582 -37.92 -4.57 -7.34
C LEU A 582 -37.10 -3.82 -8.41
N LYS A 583 -37.13 -2.49 -8.40
CA LYS A 583 -36.31 -1.67 -9.31
C LYS A 583 -34.81 -1.84 -9.03
N LEU A 584 -34.41 -1.86 -7.75
CA LEU A 584 -33.02 -2.11 -7.38
C LEU A 584 -32.57 -3.52 -7.81
N LEU A 585 -33.38 -4.55 -7.56
CA LEU A 585 -33.09 -5.91 -8.03
C LEU A 585 -32.94 -5.95 -9.56
N LYS A 586 -33.81 -5.26 -10.30
CA LYS A 586 -33.71 -5.16 -11.77
C LYS A 586 -32.39 -4.51 -12.21
N ASP A 587 -31.95 -3.43 -11.57
CA ASP A 587 -30.67 -2.79 -11.86
C ASP A 587 -29.49 -3.77 -11.59
N MET A 588 -29.55 -4.48 -10.46
CA MET A 588 -28.52 -5.46 -10.09
C MET A 588 -28.48 -6.66 -11.05
N PHE A 589 -29.63 -7.16 -11.52
CA PHE A 589 -29.67 -8.28 -12.47
C PHE A 589 -29.12 -7.91 -13.85
N LYS A 590 -29.23 -6.64 -14.25
CA LYS A 590 -28.77 -6.15 -15.55
C LYS A 590 -27.27 -5.88 -15.65
N LYS A 591 -26.59 -5.59 -14.53
CA LYS A 591 -25.20 -5.10 -14.55
C LYS A 591 -24.17 -6.20 -14.89
N ASN A 592 -23.94 -7.18 -14.01
CA ASN A 592 -23.02 -8.29 -14.28
C ASN A 592 -23.33 -9.54 -13.43
N ASN A 593 -22.61 -10.65 -13.66
CA ASN A 593 -22.83 -11.91 -12.92
C ASN A 593 -22.62 -11.77 -11.41
N TRP A 594 -21.73 -10.88 -11.00
CA TRP A 594 -21.44 -10.69 -9.59
C TRP A 594 -22.58 -9.95 -8.88
N THR A 595 -23.12 -8.88 -9.47
CA THR A 595 -24.29 -8.17 -8.92
C THR A 595 -25.55 -9.05 -8.90
N ARG A 596 -25.70 -9.97 -9.88
CA ARG A 596 -26.79 -10.97 -9.89
C ARG A 596 -26.77 -11.87 -8.65
N LYS A 597 -25.58 -12.34 -8.22
CA LYS A 597 -25.44 -13.15 -7.00
C LYS A 597 -25.92 -12.39 -5.76
N TYR A 598 -25.59 -11.10 -5.66
CA TYR A 598 -26.06 -10.23 -4.58
C TYR A 598 -27.56 -9.95 -4.65
N ALA A 599 -28.15 -9.87 -5.85
CA ALA A 599 -29.60 -9.72 -6.01
C ALA A 599 -30.35 -10.93 -5.47
N ILE A 600 -29.89 -12.14 -5.80
CA ILE A 600 -30.43 -13.40 -5.24
C ILE A 600 -30.27 -13.42 -3.72
N PHE A 601 -29.10 -13.04 -3.22
CA PHE A 601 -28.84 -12.99 -1.78
C PHE A 601 -29.75 -11.98 -1.06
N ARG A 602 -30.04 -10.84 -1.69
CA ARG A 602 -30.97 -9.83 -1.20
C ARG A 602 -32.42 -10.32 -1.20
N MET A 603 -32.84 -11.10 -2.22
CA MET A 603 -34.13 -11.79 -2.19
C MET A 603 -34.21 -12.79 -1.03
N LEU A 604 -33.15 -13.59 -0.83
CA LEU A 604 -33.07 -14.55 0.28
C LEU A 604 -33.17 -13.87 1.65
N TYR A 605 -32.57 -12.68 1.81
CA TYR A 605 -32.77 -11.85 3.00
C TYR A 605 -34.28 -11.63 3.22
N PHE A 606 -35.00 -10.98 2.30
CA PHE A 606 -36.43 -10.70 2.53
C PHE A 606 -37.29 -11.95 2.77
N ILE A 607 -36.98 -13.08 2.10
CA ILE A 607 -37.65 -14.37 2.33
C ILE A 607 -37.38 -14.91 3.74
N CYS A 608 -36.14 -14.80 4.24
CA CYS A 608 -35.74 -15.31 5.54
C CYS A 608 -36.16 -14.40 6.71
N ARG A 609 -36.53 -13.14 6.45
CA ARG A 609 -36.85 -12.13 7.48
C ARG A 609 -37.81 -12.65 8.57
N PRO A 610 -38.97 -13.27 8.27
CA PRO A 610 -39.92 -13.71 9.31
C PRO A 610 -39.37 -14.78 10.28
N PHE A 611 -38.30 -15.47 9.90
CA PHE A 611 -37.67 -16.53 10.71
C PHE A 611 -36.44 -16.01 11.46
N MET A 612 -35.66 -15.14 10.82
CA MET A 612 -34.41 -14.61 11.36
C MET A 612 -34.66 -13.53 12.40
N THR A 613 -35.73 -12.74 12.28
CA THR A 613 -36.02 -11.61 13.21
C THR A 613 -36.80 -12.00 14.47
N ARG A 614 -37.10 -13.28 14.70
CA ARG A 614 -37.86 -13.72 15.89
C ARG A 614 -37.14 -13.49 17.22
N LYS A 615 -35.82 -13.54 17.22
CA LYS A 615 -34.96 -13.43 18.41
C LYS A 615 -33.74 -12.57 18.09
N PRO A 616 -33.27 -11.71 19.01
CA PRO A 616 -32.06 -10.96 18.80
C PRO A 616 -30.88 -11.85 18.41
N ILE A 617 -30.01 -11.35 17.54
CA ILE A 617 -28.84 -12.07 17.05
C ILE A 617 -27.58 -11.33 17.47
N TRP A 618 -26.74 -12.01 18.25
CA TRP A 618 -25.38 -11.54 18.59
C TRP A 618 -24.36 -12.38 17.83
N MET A 619 -23.45 -11.69 17.15
CA MET A 619 -22.39 -12.31 16.39
C MET A 619 -21.03 -11.89 16.96
N TYR A 620 -20.15 -12.87 17.18
CA TYR A 620 -18.86 -12.72 17.87
C TYR A 620 -17.72 -13.03 16.91
N ILE A 621 -16.68 -12.20 16.90
CA ILE A 621 -15.60 -12.25 15.91
C ILE A 621 -14.26 -11.88 16.56
N ASP A 622 -13.35 -12.86 16.62
CA ASP A 622 -11.91 -12.61 16.83
C ASP A 622 -11.17 -12.59 15.47
N LYS A 623 -9.92 -13.06 15.40
CA LYS A 623 -9.27 -13.33 14.11
C LYS A 623 -9.89 -14.58 13.50
N ILE A 624 -10.39 -14.51 12.25
CA ILE A 624 -11.15 -15.65 11.69
C ILE A 624 -10.30 -16.93 11.55
N TYR A 625 -8.98 -16.79 11.45
CA TYR A 625 -8.04 -17.90 11.39
C TYR A 625 -7.55 -18.40 12.77
N LYS A 626 -7.80 -17.66 13.87
CA LYS A 626 -7.37 -18.01 15.23
C LYS A 626 -8.36 -17.47 16.27
N GLY A 627 -9.06 -18.39 16.94
CA GLY A 627 -9.95 -18.09 18.06
C GLY A 627 -9.19 -18.00 19.39
N GLY A 628 -9.92 -18.14 20.49
CA GLY A 628 -9.35 -18.13 21.84
C GLY A 628 -9.11 -16.74 22.44
N ASP A 629 -9.75 -15.70 21.90
CA ASP A 629 -9.61 -14.32 22.40
C ASP A 629 -10.91 -13.80 23.04
N SER A 630 -10.96 -12.50 23.35
CA SER A 630 -12.05 -11.85 24.08
C SER A 630 -13.45 -12.15 23.55
N SER A 631 -13.65 -12.24 22.23
CA SER A 631 -14.99 -12.52 21.70
C SER A 631 -15.40 -13.97 21.92
N GLU A 632 -14.46 -14.93 21.91
CA GLU A 632 -14.74 -16.33 22.26
C GLU A 632 -15.14 -16.46 23.73
N TYR A 633 -14.39 -15.81 24.63
CA TYR A 633 -14.70 -15.80 26.07
C TYR A 633 -16.10 -15.29 26.35
N LEU A 634 -16.45 -14.13 25.78
CA LEU A 634 -17.78 -13.57 25.96
C LEU A 634 -18.87 -14.42 25.28
N TYR A 635 -18.58 -15.02 24.12
CA TYR A 635 -19.50 -15.95 23.46
C TYR A 635 -19.83 -17.16 24.33
N LYS A 636 -18.81 -17.76 24.97
CA LYS A 636 -18.97 -18.91 25.86
C LYS A 636 -19.79 -18.53 27.08
N TYR A 637 -19.45 -17.41 27.73
CA TYR A 637 -20.18 -16.90 28.89
C TYR A 637 -21.65 -16.61 28.55
N ALA A 638 -21.91 -15.85 27.50
CA ALA A 638 -23.26 -15.47 27.08
C ALA A 638 -24.11 -16.69 26.68
N SER A 639 -23.50 -17.66 25.98
CA SER A 639 -24.18 -18.90 25.60
C SER A 639 -24.57 -19.75 26.82
N ALA A 640 -23.79 -19.71 27.90
CA ALA A 640 -24.05 -20.45 29.13
C ALA A 640 -25.19 -19.85 29.98
N GLN A 641 -25.49 -18.56 29.82
CA GLN A 641 -26.60 -17.91 30.55
C GLN A 641 -27.98 -18.48 30.19
N ASN A 642 -28.07 -19.36 29.18
CA ASN A 642 -29.28 -20.09 28.79
C ASN A 642 -30.52 -19.21 28.56
N SER A 643 -30.34 -17.91 28.29
CA SER A 643 -31.41 -17.06 27.81
C SER A 643 -31.86 -17.60 26.47
N LYS A 644 -33.03 -18.26 26.45
CA LYS A 644 -33.63 -18.74 25.21
C LYS A 644 -33.97 -17.57 24.27
N ASP A 645 -33.80 -16.32 24.68
CA ASP A 645 -34.28 -15.15 23.96
C ASP A 645 -33.26 -14.61 22.97
N ILE A 646 -31.96 -14.90 23.10
CA ILE A 646 -30.90 -14.40 22.20
C ILE A 646 -30.22 -15.56 21.45
N LYS A 647 -29.92 -15.36 20.17
CA LYS A 647 -29.13 -16.29 19.35
C LYS A 647 -27.69 -15.82 19.27
N HIS A 648 -26.76 -16.65 19.76
CA HIS A 648 -25.33 -16.37 19.74
C HIS A 648 -24.61 -17.14 18.61
N TYR A 649 -23.78 -16.45 17.83
CA TYR A 649 -22.99 -17.04 16.74
C TYR A 649 -21.52 -16.59 16.80
N TYR A 650 -20.61 -17.54 16.95
CA TYR A 650 -19.16 -17.28 16.90
C TYR A 650 -18.60 -17.58 15.51
N LEU A 651 -18.04 -16.59 14.81
CA LEU A 651 -17.51 -16.73 13.45
C LEU A 651 -16.06 -17.23 13.46
N VAL A 652 -15.79 -18.31 12.72
CA VAL A 652 -14.43 -18.84 12.56
C VAL A 652 -14.28 -19.60 11.23
N ASP A 653 -13.06 -19.70 10.69
CA ASP A 653 -12.79 -20.54 9.52
C ASP A 653 -12.89 -22.03 9.86
N LYS A 654 -13.54 -22.80 9.00
CA LYS A 654 -13.66 -24.26 9.12
C LYS A 654 -12.31 -24.96 9.15
N LYS A 655 -11.29 -24.38 8.51
CA LYS A 655 -9.93 -24.94 8.45
C LYS A 655 -9.11 -24.71 9.73
N SER A 656 -9.52 -23.77 10.59
CA SER A 656 -8.80 -23.46 11.83
C SER A 656 -8.81 -24.63 12.81
N THR A 657 -7.78 -24.69 13.65
CA THR A 657 -7.67 -25.63 14.77
C THR A 657 -8.76 -25.35 15.82
N ASP A 658 -9.05 -24.07 16.06
CA ASP A 658 -10.11 -23.61 16.97
C ASP A 658 -11.52 -24.05 16.57
N TYR A 659 -11.84 -24.11 15.27
CA TYR A 659 -13.12 -24.66 14.84
C TYR A 659 -13.32 -26.10 15.29
N LYS A 660 -12.26 -26.92 15.21
CA LYS A 660 -12.29 -28.32 15.64
C LYS A 660 -12.39 -28.40 17.17
N ARG A 661 -11.62 -27.58 17.89
CA ARG A 661 -11.64 -27.46 19.36
C ARG A 661 -13.04 -27.10 19.87
N LEU A 662 -13.62 -26.01 19.38
CA LEU A 662 -14.96 -25.54 19.78
C LEU A 662 -16.05 -26.59 19.53
N LYS A 663 -15.97 -27.34 18.42
CA LYS A 663 -16.88 -28.46 18.17
C LYS A 663 -16.73 -29.58 19.19
N LYS A 664 -15.49 -29.94 19.56
CA LYS A 664 -15.19 -30.95 20.57
C LYS A 664 -15.71 -30.52 21.95
N GLU A 665 -15.65 -29.22 22.25
CA GLU A 665 -16.22 -28.60 23.46
C GLU A 665 -17.78 -28.53 23.43
N GLY A 666 -18.44 -28.93 22.33
CA GLY A 666 -19.90 -28.95 22.22
C GLY A 666 -20.55 -27.70 21.61
N TYR A 667 -19.75 -26.71 21.19
CA TYR A 667 -20.24 -25.50 20.54
C TYR A 667 -20.52 -25.71 19.04
N LYS A 668 -21.29 -24.79 18.45
CA LYS A 668 -21.67 -24.79 17.03
C LYS A 668 -21.17 -23.52 16.33
N PRO A 669 -19.85 -23.38 16.12
CA PRO A 669 -19.28 -22.21 15.47
C PRO A 669 -19.86 -21.99 14.07
N LEU A 670 -20.07 -20.71 13.74
CA LEU A 670 -20.54 -20.22 12.45
C LEU A 670 -19.38 -20.25 11.45
N VAL A 671 -19.53 -21.05 10.40
CA VAL A 671 -18.50 -21.23 9.37
C VAL A 671 -18.42 -20.00 8.47
N ARG A 672 -17.23 -19.40 8.37
CA ARG A 672 -16.90 -18.31 7.43
C ARG A 672 -17.35 -18.65 6.01
N ASP A 673 -17.81 -17.64 5.28
CA ASP A 673 -18.27 -17.71 3.88
C ASP A 673 -19.45 -18.65 3.57
N SER A 674 -20.03 -19.31 4.58
CA SER A 674 -21.29 -20.04 4.41
C SER A 674 -22.49 -19.10 4.16
N LEU A 675 -23.53 -19.58 3.48
CA LEU A 675 -24.79 -18.82 3.29
C LEU A 675 -25.39 -18.38 4.65
N LYS A 676 -25.32 -19.26 5.65
CA LYS A 676 -25.76 -18.96 7.01
C LYS A 676 -24.98 -17.78 7.60
N HIS A 677 -23.65 -17.75 7.43
CA HIS A 677 -22.83 -16.63 7.88
C HIS A 677 -23.27 -15.32 7.23
N ARG A 678 -23.42 -15.30 5.90
CA ARG A 678 -23.84 -14.09 5.19
C ARG A 678 -25.20 -13.59 5.67
N LEU A 679 -26.17 -14.48 5.87
CA LEU A 679 -27.48 -14.10 6.41
C LEU A 679 -27.40 -13.61 7.86
N VAL A 680 -26.67 -14.31 8.74
CA VAL A 680 -26.49 -13.91 10.14
C VAL A 680 -25.88 -12.50 10.22
N PHE A 681 -24.89 -12.19 9.38
CA PHE A 681 -24.30 -10.85 9.31
C PHE A 681 -25.33 -9.76 9.00
N LEU A 682 -26.22 -9.99 8.01
CA LEU A 682 -27.26 -9.02 7.66
C LEU A 682 -28.35 -8.86 8.73
N TYR A 683 -28.58 -9.90 9.53
CA TYR A 683 -29.63 -9.94 10.56
C TYR A 683 -29.14 -9.66 11.97
N ALA A 684 -27.82 -9.52 12.16
CA ALA A 684 -27.25 -9.28 13.47
C ALA A 684 -27.80 -7.98 14.05
N ASP A 685 -28.09 -8.03 15.34
CA ASP A 685 -28.49 -6.88 16.15
C ASP A 685 -27.27 -6.32 16.91
N MET A 686 -26.35 -7.21 17.32
CA MET A 686 -25.07 -6.85 17.96
C MET A 686 -23.90 -7.56 17.28
N MET A 687 -22.81 -6.82 17.03
CA MET A 687 -21.51 -7.33 16.60
C MET A 687 -20.49 -7.15 17.71
N VAL A 688 -20.01 -8.26 18.27
CA VAL A 688 -18.97 -8.28 19.31
C VAL A 688 -17.65 -8.60 18.64
N ILE A 689 -16.71 -7.67 18.69
CA ILE A 689 -15.42 -7.79 18.00
C ILE A 689 -14.25 -7.54 18.92
N SER A 690 -13.18 -8.33 18.78
CA SER A 690 -11.89 -8.03 19.41
C SER A 690 -11.07 -7.04 18.57
N ASN A 691 -11.26 -7.08 17.23
CA ASN A 691 -10.49 -6.31 16.26
C ASN A 691 -11.41 -5.41 15.43
N SER A 692 -10.89 -4.23 15.05
CA SER A 692 -11.56 -3.36 14.08
C SER A 692 -11.62 -3.97 12.67
N THR A 693 -12.50 -3.48 11.80
CA THR A 693 -12.83 -3.92 10.42
C THR A 693 -13.94 -4.98 10.28
N VAL A 694 -15.12 -4.70 10.85
CA VAL A 694 -16.29 -5.58 10.84
C VAL A 694 -16.63 -6.10 9.43
N TYR A 695 -16.72 -5.21 8.44
CA TYR A 695 -17.10 -5.62 7.07
C TYR A 695 -16.02 -6.49 6.40
N ALA A 696 -14.73 -6.15 6.57
CA ALA A 696 -13.63 -6.89 5.96
C ALA A 696 -13.55 -8.33 6.49
N PHE A 697 -13.68 -8.48 7.82
CA PHE A 697 -13.73 -9.79 8.46
C PHE A 697 -14.93 -10.64 8.04
N ASN A 698 -16.02 -10.01 7.60
CA ASN A 698 -17.17 -10.70 7.04
C ASN A 698 -17.11 -10.83 5.50
N GLY A 699 -15.96 -10.55 4.88
CA GLY A 699 -15.75 -10.72 3.43
C GLY A 699 -16.45 -9.66 2.58
N TYR A 700 -16.59 -8.45 3.10
CA TYR A 700 -17.15 -7.30 2.38
C TYR A 700 -16.12 -6.17 2.22
N LYS A 701 -15.76 -5.87 0.97
CA LYS A 701 -14.98 -4.68 0.57
C LYS A 701 -15.94 -3.53 0.22
N LEU A 702 -15.47 -2.29 0.15
CA LEU A 702 -16.34 -1.14 -0.16
C LEU A 702 -17.15 -1.34 -1.45
N LYS A 703 -16.54 -1.91 -2.50
CA LYS A 703 -17.19 -2.20 -3.79
C LYS A 703 -18.40 -3.13 -3.64
N ASN A 704 -18.29 -4.21 -2.86
CA ASN A 704 -19.35 -5.23 -2.76
C ASN A 704 -20.38 -4.93 -1.66
N SER A 705 -19.97 -4.23 -0.60
CA SER A 705 -20.88 -3.86 0.48
C SER A 705 -21.91 -2.86 -0.02
N ALA A 706 -21.60 -2.06 -1.05
CA ALA A 706 -22.49 -1.10 -1.70
C ALA A 706 -23.88 -1.67 -2.04
N PHE A 707 -23.97 -2.99 -2.28
CA PHE A 707 -25.21 -3.67 -2.66
C PHE A 707 -26.12 -4.03 -1.47
N ILE A 708 -25.60 -3.90 -0.26
CA ILE A 708 -26.26 -4.32 0.98
C ILE A 708 -26.21 -3.27 2.09
N ARG A 709 -25.54 -2.11 1.95
CA ARG A 709 -25.28 -1.16 3.07
C ARG A 709 -26.54 -0.67 3.80
N ASP A 710 -27.68 -0.76 3.14
CA ASP A 710 -28.98 -0.37 3.67
C ASP A 710 -29.63 -1.46 4.56
N LEU A 711 -29.14 -2.70 4.51
CA LEU A 711 -29.74 -3.85 5.20
C LEU A 711 -29.21 -4.05 6.64
N PRO A 712 -27.89 -4.11 6.91
CA PRO A 712 -27.38 -4.34 8.26
C PRO A 712 -27.75 -3.21 9.21
N HIS A 713 -28.20 -3.52 10.41
CA HIS A 713 -28.57 -2.54 11.44
C HIS A 713 -27.89 -2.82 12.80
N PHE A 714 -26.87 -3.67 12.82
CA PHE A 714 -26.17 -4.04 14.05
C PHE A 714 -25.49 -2.86 14.76
N HIS A 715 -25.37 -2.98 16.08
CA HIS A 715 -24.55 -2.14 16.93
C HIS A 715 -23.23 -2.86 17.24
N VAL A 716 -22.12 -2.15 17.10
CA VAL A 716 -20.78 -2.76 17.25
C VAL A 716 -20.24 -2.51 18.66
N CYS A 717 -19.77 -3.58 19.29
CA CYS A 717 -19.20 -3.62 20.64
C CYS A 717 -17.76 -4.13 20.56
N CYS A 718 -16.80 -3.32 20.97
CA CYS A 718 -15.39 -3.70 20.99
C CYS A 718 -15.00 -4.28 22.36
N VAL A 719 -14.54 -5.53 22.37
CA VAL A 719 -14.05 -6.26 23.56
C VAL A 719 -12.52 -6.39 23.60
N GLN A 720 -11.84 -5.72 22.67
CA GLN A 720 -10.39 -5.60 22.55
C GLN A 720 -9.63 -6.90 22.22
N HIS A 721 -8.48 -6.73 21.57
CA HIS A 721 -7.47 -7.76 21.25
C HIS A 721 -6.09 -7.37 21.79
N GLY A 722 -6.06 -6.36 22.67
CA GLY A 722 -4.89 -5.69 23.19
C GLY A 722 -5.30 -4.33 23.77
N MET A 723 -4.48 -3.80 24.66
CA MET A 723 -4.84 -2.61 25.44
C MET A 723 -4.79 -1.32 24.63
N SER A 724 -5.73 -0.42 24.89
CA SER A 724 -5.89 0.84 24.16
C SER A 724 -5.14 2.01 24.79
N ILE A 725 -3.84 1.82 25.00
CA ILE A 725 -2.95 2.81 25.61
C ILE A 725 -1.92 3.40 24.63
N GLN A 726 -1.64 2.69 23.54
CA GLN A 726 -0.81 3.18 22.43
C GLN A 726 -1.63 4.10 21.52
N LYS A 727 -0.96 5.03 20.80
CA LYS A 727 -1.60 6.00 19.91
C LYS A 727 -2.02 5.38 18.57
N ILE A 728 -3.02 4.49 18.58
CA ILE A 728 -3.54 3.84 17.36
C ILE A 728 -4.86 4.49 16.93
N ALA A 729 -4.79 5.80 16.65
CA ALA A 729 -5.94 6.68 16.44
C ALA A 729 -6.92 6.18 15.36
N ILE A 730 -6.43 5.55 14.30
CA ILE A 730 -7.27 5.01 13.23
C ILE A 730 -8.03 3.76 13.71
N ALA A 731 -7.34 2.78 14.30
CA ALA A 731 -7.93 1.48 14.63
C ALA A 731 -8.92 1.55 15.79
N GLN A 732 -8.66 2.43 16.76
CA GLN A 732 -9.48 2.61 17.95
C GLN A 732 -10.58 3.67 17.78
N ASN A 733 -10.65 4.32 16.63
CA ASN A 733 -11.64 5.35 16.36
C ASN A 733 -13.07 4.82 16.46
N ARG A 734 -13.96 5.53 17.17
CA ARG A 734 -15.38 5.16 17.29
C ARG A 734 -16.01 4.91 15.93
N LEU A 735 -15.74 5.79 14.98
CA LEU A 735 -16.37 5.74 13.68
C LEU A 735 -15.80 4.64 12.78
N ARG A 736 -14.61 4.06 13.02
CA ARG A 736 -14.05 3.03 12.13
C ARG A 736 -15.04 1.89 11.82
N ASP A 737 -15.75 1.42 12.85
CA ASP A 737 -16.80 0.41 12.72
C ASP A 737 -18.16 0.88 13.26
N ASN A 738 -18.37 2.19 13.40
CA ASN A 738 -19.57 2.75 14.06
C ASN A 738 -19.77 2.16 15.48
N LEU A 739 -18.68 2.09 16.25
CA LEU A 739 -18.60 1.55 17.60
C LEU A 739 -19.58 2.25 18.54
N ARG A 740 -20.27 1.45 19.34
CA ARG A 740 -21.29 1.88 20.30
C ARG A 740 -20.89 1.62 21.73
N LEU A 741 -20.16 0.54 21.97
CA LEU A 741 -19.59 0.18 23.26
C LEU A 741 -18.14 -0.22 23.07
N TYR A 742 -17.30 0.18 24.02
CA TYR A 742 -15.89 -0.11 24.07
C TYR A 742 -15.52 -0.46 25.51
N PHE A 743 -15.16 -1.71 25.75
CA PHE A 743 -14.84 -2.20 27.10
C PHE A 743 -13.35 -2.04 27.36
N CYS A 744 -12.99 -1.51 28.53
CA CYS A 744 -11.61 -1.24 28.95
C CYS A 744 -11.33 -1.91 30.30
N ALA A 745 -10.08 -2.29 30.54
CA ALA A 745 -9.62 -2.86 31.81
C ALA A 745 -8.88 -1.85 32.70
N SER A 746 -8.48 -0.69 32.16
CA SER A 746 -7.72 0.33 32.89
C SER A 746 -8.31 1.74 32.78
N LYS A 747 -8.13 2.54 33.84
CA LYS A 747 -8.40 3.99 33.84
C LYS A 747 -7.56 4.75 32.79
N TYR A 748 -6.35 4.27 32.50
CA TYR A 748 -5.45 4.88 31.52
C TYR A 748 -5.95 4.71 30.08
N GLU A 749 -6.67 3.63 29.79
CA GLU A 749 -7.32 3.44 28.49
C GLU A 749 -8.48 4.41 28.30
N ILE A 750 -9.29 4.60 29.35
CA ILE A 750 -10.38 5.58 29.34
C ILE A 750 -9.80 6.97 29.07
N GLU A 751 -8.76 7.36 29.80
CA GLU A 751 -8.08 8.65 29.58
C GLU A 751 -7.57 8.82 28.15
N ASN A 752 -6.88 7.82 27.59
CA ASN A 752 -6.40 7.87 26.21
C ASN A 752 -7.55 7.97 25.20
N LEU A 753 -8.55 7.09 25.29
CA LEU A 753 -9.68 7.03 24.36
C LEU A 753 -10.62 8.22 24.49
N SER A 754 -10.65 8.91 25.64
CA SER A 754 -11.39 10.16 25.82
C SER A 754 -10.79 11.34 25.05
N ARG A 755 -9.58 11.21 24.47
CA ARG A 755 -8.99 12.26 23.63
C ARG A 755 -9.83 12.49 22.36
N PRO A 756 -10.01 13.75 21.90
CA PRO A 756 -10.86 14.08 20.75
C PRO A 756 -10.55 13.30 19.46
N VAL A 757 -9.31 12.86 19.28
CA VAL A 757 -8.86 12.12 18.09
C VAL A 757 -9.58 10.79 17.86
N TYR A 758 -10.09 10.15 18.92
CA TYR A 758 -10.80 8.87 18.85
C TYR A 758 -12.32 9.00 18.71
N ASP A 759 -12.86 10.22 18.85
CA ASP A 759 -14.27 10.55 18.65
C ASP A 759 -15.26 9.91 19.65
N TYR A 760 -14.84 9.70 20.90
CA TYR A 760 -15.72 9.22 21.99
C TYR A 760 -16.28 10.35 22.87
N VAL A 761 -15.80 11.59 22.73
CA VAL A 761 -16.26 12.74 23.53
C VAL A 761 -17.76 12.97 23.34
N GLY A 762 -18.50 13.04 24.45
CA GLY A 762 -19.96 13.22 24.46
C GLY A 762 -20.77 11.94 24.24
N TYR A 763 -20.11 10.77 24.14
CA TYR A 763 -20.76 9.47 24.01
C TYR A 763 -20.51 8.59 25.24
N ASP A 764 -21.57 7.96 25.75
CA ASP A 764 -21.47 6.94 26.81
C ASP A 764 -21.07 5.57 26.22
N ALA A 765 -19.93 5.52 25.55
CA ALA A 765 -19.44 4.35 24.84
C ALA A 765 -18.31 3.62 25.57
N LEU A 766 -17.48 4.33 26.33
CA LEU A 766 -16.32 3.75 27.03
C LEU A 766 -16.77 3.17 28.38
N LYS A 767 -16.51 1.88 28.62
CA LYS A 767 -16.98 1.15 29.79
C LYS A 767 -15.83 0.48 30.52
N LEU A 768 -15.56 0.91 31.75
CA LEU A 768 -14.56 0.29 32.63
C LEU A 768 -15.16 -0.98 33.25
N THR A 769 -14.83 -2.13 32.67
CA THR A 769 -15.44 -3.44 33.03
C THR A 769 -14.41 -4.57 33.13
N GLY A 770 -13.19 -4.33 32.65
CA GLY A 770 -12.24 -5.39 32.31
C GLY A 770 -12.36 -5.81 30.85
N VAL A 771 -11.67 -6.90 30.49
CA VAL A 771 -11.76 -7.53 29.16
C VAL A 771 -12.09 -9.01 29.30
N PRO A 772 -12.88 -9.60 28.39
CA PRO A 772 -13.38 -10.97 28.57
C PRO A 772 -12.28 -12.02 28.73
N ARG A 773 -11.18 -11.94 27.96
CA ARG A 773 -10.11 -12.95 27.97
C ARG A 773 -9.37 -13.03 29.30
N TYR A 774 -9.42 -11.98 30.12
CA TYR A 774 -8.79 -11.97 31.45
C TYR A 774 -9.45 -12.95 32.42
N ASP A 775 -10.67 -13.42 32.15
CA ASP A 775 -11.30 -14.48 32.94
C ASP A 775 -10.56 -15.83 32.80
N GLY A 776 -9.85 -16.02 31.68
CA GLY A 776 -9.02 -17.19 31.38
C GLY A 776 -7.60 -17.13 31.94
N LEU A 777 -7.07 -15.93 32.18
CA LEU A 777 -5.68 -15.71 32.62
C LEU A 777 -5.48 -16.08 34.09
N LYS A 778 -5.38 -17.39 34.35
CA LYS A 778 -5.17 -17.97 35.67
C LYS A 778 -3.76 -18.51 35.78
N ASP A 779 -3.06 -18.13 36.85
CA ASP A 779 -1.69 -18.56 37.04
C ASP A 779 -1.62 -20.08 37.25
N ARG A 780 -0.88 -20.74 36.35
CA ARG A 780 -0.56 -22.17 36.36
C ARG A 780 0.93 -22.34 36.09
N ALA A 781 1.75 -21.41 36.58
CA ALA A 781 3.17 -21.32 36.29
C ALA A 781 3.89 -22.65 36.49
N LYS A 782 4.65 -23.02 35.47
CA LYS A 782 5.70 -24.03 35.47
C LYS A 782 7.04 -23.29 35.51
N LYS A 783 8.13 -24.00 35.81
CA LYS A 783 9.49 -23.46 35.68
C LYS A 783 9.84 -23.25 34.19
N GLN A 784 9.28 -22.19 33.61
CA GLN A 784 9.37 -21.85 32.21
C GLN A 784 9.52 -20.32 32.07
N ILE A 785 10.44 -19.86 31.23
CA ILE A 785 10.61 -18.45 30.87
C ILE A 785 10.19 -18.27 29.42
N MET A 786 9.34 -17.28 29.15
CA MET A 786 8.95 -16.92 27.79
C MET A 786 9.78 -15.73 27.31
N ILE A 787 10.37 -15.81 26.14
CA ILE A 787 11.02 -14.68 25.45
C ILE A 787 10.22 -14.41 24.19
N SER A 788 9.60 -13.23 24.07
CA SER A 788 8.67 -12.92 22.98
C SER A 788 8.79 -11.45 22.51
N PRO A 789 9.88 -11.09 21.81
CA PRO A 789 10.07 -9.75 21.29
C PRO A 789 9.11 -9.42 20.13
N THR A 790 8.84 -8.14 19.92
CA THR A 790 8.21 -7.63 18.70
C THR A 790 9.16 -7.74 17.50
N TRP A 791 8.63 -7.71 16.28
CA TRP A 791 9.42 -7.79 15.04
C TRP A 791 10.07 -6.44 14.69
N ARG A 792 10.96 -6.42 13.69
CA ARG A 792 11.52 -5.19 13.09
C ARG A 792 11.42 -5.25 11.58
N MET A 793 11.29 -4.09 10.92
CA MET A 793 11.17 -4.02 9.46
C MET A 793 12.37 -4.68 8.75
N GLN A 794 13.59 -4.53 9.27
CA GLN A 794 14.78 -5.17 8.69
C GLN A 794 14.75 -6.71 8.78
N ALA A 795 13.92 -7.26 9.67
CA ALA A 795 13.83 -8.69 9.96
C ALA A 795 12.76 -9.42 9.13
N ALA A 796 12.00 -8.73 8.26
CA ALA A 796 10.91 -9.34 7.53
C ALA A 796 10.74 -8.78 6.11
N MET A 797 10.22 -9.61 5.20
CA MET A 797 9.85 -9.16 3.86
C MET A 797 8.70 -8.12 3.90
N PRO A 798 8.61 -7.20 2.92
CA PRO A 798 7.49 -6.27 2.80
C PRO A 798 6.12 -6.96 2.58
N VAL A 799 5.01 -6.26 2.87
CA VAL A 799 3.65 -6.77 2.61
C VAL A 799 3.42 -6.95 1.11
N ARG A 800 3.16 -8.19 0.66
CA ARG A 800 2.79 -8.46 -0.74
C ARG A 800 1.27 -8.53 -0.99
N THR A 801 0.49 -9.01 -0.03
CA THR A 801 -0.95 -9.33 -0.24
C THR A 801 -1.88 -8.67 0.78
N SER A 802 -1.65 -8.86 2.09
CA SER A 802 -2.45 -8.29 3.18
C SER A 802 -1.81 -8.49 4.57
N GLU A 803 -2.28 -7.76 5.59
CA GLU A 803 -1.92 -8.01 7.01
C GLU A 803 -2.49 -9.33 7.57
N SER A 804 -3.34 -10.04 6.80
CA SER A 804 -4.00 -11.28 7.25
C SER A 804 -3.27 -12.56 6.86
N GLU A 805 -2.12 -12.47 6.17
CA GLU A 805 -1.33 -13.61 5.73
C GLU A 805 0.08 -13.58 6.34
N GLN A 806 0.65 -14.76 6.54
CA GLN A 806 2.03 -14.92 7.04
C GLN A 806 3.01 -14.30 6.04
N ARG A 807 4.09 -13.70 6.55
CA ARG A 807 5.16 -13.17 5.71
C ARG A 807 6.02 -14.29 5.12
N ASP A 808 6.44 -14.06 3.88
CA ASP A 808 7.37 -14.93 3.18
C ASP A 808 8.73 -14.99 3.92
N TYR A 809 9.54 -16.00 3.58
CA TYR A 809 10.89 -16.13 4.09
C TYR A 809 11.78 -14.97 3.63
N ASN A 810 12.58 -14.40 4.54
CA ASN A 810 13.55 -13.34 4.24
C ASN A 810 14.96 -13.93 4.12
N PRO A 811 15.56 -14.02 2.92
CA PRO A 811 16.90 -14.59 2.76
C PRO A 811 18.00 -13.79 3.48
N LEU A 812 17.79 -12.50 3.74
CA LEU A 812 18.75 -11.62 4.42
C LEU A 812 18.55 -11.58 5.95
N PHE A 813 17.67 -12.40 6.52
CA PHE A 813 17.31 -12.32 7.93
C PHE A 813 18.51 -12.51 8.87
N LYS A 814 19.42 -13.43 8.55
CA LYS A 814 20.62 -13.70 9.37
C LYS A 814 21.60 -12.52 9.44
N GLU A 815 21.52 -11.60 8.49
CA GLU A 815 22.34 -10.39 8.48
C GLU A 815 21.77 -9.30 9.38
N SER A 816 20.50 -9.39 9.76
CA SER A 816 19.82 -8.40 10.60
C SER A 816 20.34 -8.40 12.04
N GLU A 817 20.44 -7.21 12.64
CA GLU A 817 20.76 -7.07 14.07
C GLU A 817 19.74 -7.78 14.97
N TYR A 818 18.48 -7.86 14.52
CA TYR A 818 17.45 -8.64 15.20
C TYR A 818 17.85 -10.11 15.38
N PHE A 819 18.29 -10.77 14.31
CA PHE A 819 18.74 -12.16 14.38
C PHE A 819 19.95 -12.30 15.29
N LYS A 820 20.99 -11.46 15.08
CA LYS A 820 22.26 -11.55 15.82
C LYS A 820 22.04 -11.45 17.33
N VAL A 821 21.27 -10.47 17.78
CA VAL A 821 20.99 -10.23 19.20
C VAL A 821 20.23 -11.39 19.84
N PHE A 822 19.13 -11.84 19.24
CA PHE A 822 18.31 -12.90 19.84
C PHE A 822 18.95 -14.27 19.72
N ASN A 823 19.65 -14.57 18.62
CA ASN A 823 20.39 -15.82 18.47
C ASN A 823 21.54 -15.92 19.48
N ALA A 824 22.25 -14.80 19.75
CA ALA A 824 23.27 -14.76 20.80
C ALA A 824 22.66 -14.95 22.20
N LEU A 825 21.55 -14.29 22.50
CA LEU A 825 20.87 -14.40 23.80
C LEU A 825 20.44 -15.83 24.13
N ILE A 826 19.73 -16.50 23.20
CA ILE A 826 19.17 -17.84 23.46
C ILE A 826 20.23 -18.94 23.49
N ASN A 827 21.46 -18.64 23.07
CA ASN A 827 22.60 -19.56 23.08
C ASN A 827 23.70 -19.16 24.06
N ASP A 828 23.50 -18.14 24.90
CA ASP A 828 24.49 -17.74 25.90
C ASP A 828 24.61 -18.82 27.00
N LYS A 829 25.84 -19.25 27.25
CA LYS A 829 26.15 -20.32 28.20
C LYS A 829 25.70 -19.99 29.63
N ARG A 830 25.82 -18.73 30.08
CA ARG A 830 25.41 -18.32 31.44
C ARG A 830 23.92 -18.51 31.64
N LEU A 831 23.11 -18.16 30.64
CA LEU A 831 21.66 -18.31 30.67
C LEU A 831 21.25 -19.78 30.68
N ILE A 832 21.89 -20.61 29.83
CA ILE A 832 21.63 -22.05 29.75
C ILE A 832 22.02 -22.75 31.05
N ASP A 833 23.23 -22.52 31.56
CA ASP A 833 23.74 -23.13 32.80
C ASP A 833 22.84 -22.74 34.00
N ALA A 834 22.32 -21.50 34.03
CA ALA A 834 21.36 -21.08 35.04
C ALA A 834 19.98 -21.75 34.89
N ALA A 835 19.46 -21.84 33.68
CA ALA A 835 18.20 -22.52 33.41
C ALA A 835 18.26 -23.98 33.86
N GLU A 836 19.36 -24.68 33.57
CA GLU A 836 19.62 -26.04 34.07
C GLU A 836 19.68 -26.08 35.60
N LYS A 837 20.52 -25.25 36.21
CA LYS A 837 20.75 -25.21 37.67
C LYS A 837 19.46 -24.99 38.47
N TYR A 838 18.59 -24.09 38.01
CA TYR A 838 17.35 -23.74 38.71
C TYR A 838 16.12 -24.52 38.20
N GLY A 839 16.28 -25.36 37.17
CA GLY A 839 15.26 -26.25 36.63
C GLY A 839 14.22 -25.56 35.75
N TYR A 840 14.61 -24.50 35.04
CA TYR A 840 13.77 -23.76 34.10
C TYR A 840 14.00 -24.22 32.65
N ARG A 841 12.95 -24.15 31.83
CA ARG A 841 13.05 -24.18 30.36
C ARG A 841 12.76 -22.80 29.78
N ILE A 842 13.34 -22.48 28.63
CA ILE A 842 13.09 -21.22 27.94
C ILE A 842 12.26 -21.49 26.68
N LYS A 843 11.21 -20.69 26.45
CA LYS A 843 10.39 -20.70 25.24
C LYS A 843 10.65 -19.40 24.49
N TYR A 844 11.36 -19.48 23.38
CA TYR A 844 11.55 -18.34 22.49
C TYR A 844 10.39 -18.29 21.47
N VAL A 845 9.42 -17.44 21.72
CA VAL A 845 8.19 -17.31 20.92
C VAL A 845 8.40 -16.28 19.82
N LEU A 846 8.46 -16.74 18.58
CA LEU A 846 8.64 -15.89 17.42
C LEU A 846 7.36 -15.14 17.08
N HIS A 847 7.48 -13.84 16.80
CA HIS A 847 6.36 -13.05 16.29
C HIS A 847 5.83 -13.67 14.98
N PRO A 848 4.50 -13.61 14.68
CA PRO A 848 3.92 -14.21 13.46
C PRO A 848 4.60 -13.79 12.16
N ILE A 849 5.11 -12.55 12.11
CA ILE A 849 5.81 -11.99 10.94
C ILE A 849 7.18 -12.64 10.70
N VAL A 850 7.92 -13.02 11.74
CA VAL A 850 9.24 -13.67 11.60
C VAL A 850 9.16 -15.19 11.78
N SER A 851 7.95 -15.74 11.91
CA SER A 851 7.77 -17.19 12.13
C SER A 851 8.24 -18.05 10.95
N SER A 852 8.39 -17.49 9.75
CA SER A 852 9.01 -18.19 8.61
C SER A 852 10.52 -18.42 8.78
N GLN A 853 11.16 -17.71 9.73
CA GLN A 853 12.60 -17.74 10.00
C GLN A 853 12.97 -18.73 11.13
N VAL A 854 12.04 -19.60 11.53
CA VAL A 854 12.21 -20.48 12.71
C VAL A 854 13.44 -21.39 12.61
N ASP A 855 13.78 -21.85 11.40
CA ASP A 855 14.90 -22.74 11.16
C ASP A 855 16.24 -22.02 11.00
N ASP A 856 16.25 -20.67 11.05
CA ASP A 856 17.49 -19.89 10.96
C ASP A 856 18.24 -19.78 12.29
N PHE A 857 17.54 -19.95 13.40
CA PHE A 857 18.10 -19.87 14.75
C PHE A 857 18.80 -21.17 15.16
N ASP A 858 19.91 -21.02 15.87
CA ASP A 858 20.65 -22.15 16.43
C ASP A 858 19.86 -22.81 17.57
N LYS A 859 19.89 -24.14 17.61
CA LYS A 859 19.07 -24.98 18.52
C LYS A 859 19.92 -25.54 19.66
N ASN A 860 19.33 -25.64 20.85
CA ASN A 860 19.92 -26.28 22.03
C ASN A 860 18.84 -26.99 22.89
N ASP A 861 19.25 -27.73 23.93
CA ASP A 861 18.34 -28.60 24.69
C ASP A 861 17.40 -27.87 25.68
N PHE A 862 17.74 -26.63 26.05
CA PHE A 862 17.06 -25.86 27.09
C PHE A 862 16.14 -24.76 26.55
N VAL A 863 16.32 -24.36 25.30
CA VAL A 863 15.49 -23.37 24.61
C VAL A 863 14.64 -24.02 23.51
N ASP A 864 13.32 -23.92 23.65
CA ASP A 864 12.39 -24.30 22.60
C ASP A 864 11.99 -23.07 21.77
N ILE A 865 12.27 -23.10 20.47
CA ILE A 865 11.89 -22.03 19.53
C ILE A 865 10.49 -22.34 18.99
N VAL A 866 9.54 -21.43 19.24
CA VAL A 866 8.11 -21.66 19.02
C VAL A 866 7.55 -20.61 18.06
N PRO A 867 7.09 -20.97 16.86
CA PRO A 867 6.38 -20.04 16.00
C PRO A 867 5.02 -19.67 16.62
N ALA A 868 4.64 -18.38 16.60
CA ALA A 868 3.33 -17.94 17.10
C ALA A 868 2.14 -18.32 16.21
N VAL A 869 2.42 -18.85 15.02
CA VAL A 869 1.44 -19.40 14.07
C VAL A 869 1.21 -20.89 14.30
N GLY A 870 0.03 -21.39 13.92
CA GLY A 870 -0.33 -22.81 14.06
C GLY A 870 -0.98 -23.13 15.41
N ASP A 871 -0.53 -24.23 16.03
CA ASP A 871 -1.23 -24.86 17.18
C ASP A 871 -0.95 -24.20 18.54
N MET A 872 -0.05 -23.22 18.62
CA MET A 872 0.32 -22.59 19.88
C MET A 872 -0.79 -21.68 20.44
N SER A 873 -1.08 -21.87 21.74
CA SER A 873 -2.02 -21.08 22.54
C SER A 873 -1.24 -20.01 23.32
N TYR A 874 -1.54 -18.73 23.05
CA TYR A 874 -0.97 -17.61 23.81
C TYR A 874 -1.38 -17.65 25.28
N GLU A 875 -2.65 -17.97 25.55
CA GLU A 875 -3.17 -18.10 26.90
C GLU A 875 -2.39 -19.13 27.71
N ASP A 876 -2.18 -20.33 27.17
CA ASP A 876 -1.40 -21.35 27.87
C ASP A 876 0.04 -20.88 28.09
N MET A 877 0.63 -20.22 27.09
CA MET A 877 2.00 -19.71 27.22
C MET A 877 2.13 -18.63 28.29
N PHE A 878 1.14 -17.75 28.46
CA PHE A 878 1.11 -16.78 29.56
C PHE A 878 0.83 -17.45 30.91
N CYS A 879 -0.12 -18.37 30.97
CA CYS A 879 -0.51 -19.02 32.22
C CYS A 879 0.61 -19.93 32.75
N GLU A 880 1.34 -20.62 31.88
CA GLU A 880 2.37 -21.60 32.25
C GLU A 880 3.78 -21.02 32.40
N SER A 881 4.11 -19.88 31.80
CA SER A 881 5.45 -19.27 31.96
C SER A 881 5.56 -18.52 33.27
N SER A 882 6.59 -18.76 34.08
CA SER A 882 6.85 -18.04 35.34
C SER A 882 7.29 -16.59 35.13
N LEU A 883 8.00 -16.30 34.03
CA LEU A 883 8.49 -14.96 33.68
C LEU A 883 8.38 -14.74 32.17
N MET A 884 8.16 -13.50 31.75
CA MET A 884 8.22 -13.11 30.34
C MET A 884 9.25 -12.00 30.08
N VAL A 885 10.06 -12.20 29.05
CA VAL A 885 10.90 -11.18 28.41
C VAL A 885 10.19 -10.69 27.15
N THR A 886 10.06 -9.38 27.03
CA THR A 886 9.43 -8.73 25.87
C THR A 886 10.10 -7.36 25.63
N ASP A 887 9.68 -6.64 24.61
CA ASP A 887 9.97 -5.22 24.43
C ASP A 887 8.64 -4.43 24.41
N PHE A 888 8.25 -3.87 23.28
CA PHE A 888 7.09 -2.98 23.14
C PHE A 888 5.75 -3.70 22.87
N SER A 889 5.63 -4.97 23.26
CA SER A 889 4.51 -5.83 22.87
C SER A 889 3.25 -5.58 23.70
N GLY A 890 2.08 -5.68 23.06
CA GLY A 890 0.78 -5.61 23.74
C GLY A 890 0.49 -6.79 24.67
N ILE A 891 1.20 -7.91 24.52
CA ILE A 891 1.02 -9.10 25.38
C ILE A 891 1.51 -8.90 26.82
N GLN A 892 2.30 -7.84 27.07
CA GLN A 892 2.79 -7.50 28.40
C GLN A 892 1.64 -7.27 29.40
N PHE A 893 0.51 -6.71 28.93
CA PHE A 893 -0.64 -6.43 29.80
C PHE A 893 -1.35 -7.71 30.24
N ASP A 894 -1.46 -8.70 29.35
CA ASP A 894 -2.02 -10.01 29.69
C ASP A 894 -1.18 -10.71 30.77
N PHE A 895 0.15 -10.65 30.66
CA PHE A 895 1.04 -11.26 31.65
C PHE A 895 1.04 -10.49 32.98
N ALA A 896 1.08 -9.16 32.93
CA ALA A 896 1.02 -8.30 34.11
C ALA A 896 -0.31 -8.43 34.87
N TYR A 897 -1.41 -8.76 34.20
CA TYR A 897 -2.69 -9.03 34.84
C TYR A 897 -2.59 -10.17 35.87
N MET A 898 -1.70 -11.14 35.67
CA MET A 898 -1.48 -12.24 36.62
C MET A 898 -0.47 -11.92 37.74
N ARG A 899 0.14 -10.71 37.75
CA ARG A 899 1.20 -10.29 38.68
C ARG A 899 2.43 -11.19 38.63
N LYS A 900 2.80 -11.57 37.40
CA LYS A 900 3.98 -12.37 37.11
C LYS A 900 5.09 -11.45 36.58
N PRO A 901 6.37 -11.72 36.88
CA PRO A 901 7.48 -10.83 36.55
C PRO A 901 7.65 -10.66 35.04
N LEU A 902 7.92 -9.42 34.65
CA LEU A 902 8.27 -9.01 33.30
C LEU A 902 9.69 -8.46 33.30
N VAL A 903 10.39 -8.64 32.19
CA VAL A 903 11.65 -7.94 31.92
C VAL A 903 11.60 -7.41 30.49
N TYR A 904 11.97 -6.15 30.30
CA TYR A 904 11.95 -5.48 29.01
C TYR A 904 13.34 -5.43 28.41
N LEU A 905 13.51 -5.90 27.17
CA LEU A 905 14.76 -5.76 26.43
C LEU A 905 14.66 -4.61 25.43
N HIS A 906 15.12 -3.42 25.83
CA HIS A 906 15.23 -2.24 24.96
C HIS A 906 16.67 -2.16 24.42
N HIS A 907 17.03 -3.15 23.60
CA HIS A 907 18.39 -3.36 23.13
C HIS A 907 18.92 -2.17 22.31
N LYS A 908 20.12 -1.67 22.64
CA LYS A 908 20.77 -0.52 21.96
C LYS A 908 21.01 -0.73 20.46
N ASP A 909 21.36 -1.95 20.07
CA ASP A 909 21.65 -2.30 18.67
C ASP A 909 20.39 -2.61 17.83
N ILE A 910 19.21 -2.65 18.45
CA ILE A 910 17.94 -2.86 17.73
C ILE A 910 17.18 -1.54 17.74
N PRO A 911 17.07 -0.83 16.60
CA PRO A 911 16.35 0.43 16.53
C PRO A 911 14.93 0.30 17.12
N GLN A 912 14.57 1.25 17.97
CA GLN A 912 13.21 1.40 18.43
C GLN A 912 12.35 1.84 17.24
N HIS A 913 11.13 1.31 17.13
CA HIS A 913 10.21 1.66 16.04
C HIS A 913 8.83 2.09 16.56
N TYR A 914 8.74 2.41 17.86
CA TYR A 914 7.51 2.82 18.53
C TYR A 914 7.75 4.09 19.37
N GLU A 915 6.92 5.13 19.18
CA GLU A 915 6.82 6.22 20.16
C GLU A 915 6.19 5.73 21.46
N GLU A 916 6.68 6.26 22.58
CA GLU A 916 5.92 6.23 23.83
C GLU A 916 4.54 6.91 23.63
N GLY A 917 3.49 6.12 23.86
CA GLY A 917 2.11 6.58 23.79
C GLY A 917 1.67 7.21 25.11
N THR A 918 0.62 6.65 25.71
CA THR A 918 0.17 7.02 27.06
C THR A 918 0.85 6.15 28.14
N PHE A 919 1.66 5.18 27.72
CA PHE A 919 2.36 4.25 28.60
C PHE A 919 3.85 4.59 28.60
N HIS A 920 4.33 5.12 29.71
CA HIS A 920 5.72 5.52 29.91
C HIS A 920 6.47 4.42 30.63
N TYR A 921 7.46 3.79 29.99
CA TYR A 921 8.07 2.59 30.55
C TYR A 921 8.79 2.88 31.87
N ASP A 922 9.50 4.01 31.96
CA ASP A 922 10.24 4.41 33.17
C ASP A 922 9.37 4.42 34.44
N THR A 923 8.10 4.82 34.31
CA THR A 923 7.19 5.02 35.44
C THR A 923 6.07 3.97 35.54
N MET A 924 5.69 3.34 34.44
CA MET A 924 4.51 2.46 34.34
C MET A 924 4.85 1.00 33.98
N ALA A 925 6.07 0.71 33.50
CA ALA A 925 6.47 -0.66 33.16
C ALA A 925 6.29 -1.62 34.33
N PHE A 926 5.94 -2.86 34.03
CA PHE A 926 5.66 -3.90 35.02
C PHE A 926 6.90 -4.74 35.37
N GLY A 927 8.10 -4.21 35.09
CA GLY A 927 9.35 -4.95 35.15
C GLY A 927 10.57 -4.08 34.86
N GLU A 928 11.75 -4.65 35.06
CA GLU A 928 13.05 -4.04 34.76
C GLU A 928 13.22 -3.81 33.25
N ILE A 929 14.01 -2.80 32.89
CA ILE A 929 14.40 -2.51 31.51
C ILE A 929 15.90 -2.77 31.39
N CYS A 930 16.28 -3.69 30.51
CA CYS A 930 17.66 -4.03 30.17
C CYS A 930 17.98 -3.49 28.77
N HIS A 931 19.22 -3.04 28.57
CA HIS A 931 19.67 -2.38 27.34
C HIS A 931 20.61 -3.21 26.48
N ASP A 932 21.03 -4.36 26.99
CA ASP A 932 21.75 -5.39 26.24
C ASP A 932 21.53 -6.79 26.84
N ASN A 933 22.12 -7.79 26.18
CA ASN A 933 22.00 -9.18 26.57
C ASN A 933 22.66 -9.47 27.93
N ASP A 934 23.73 -8.76 28.32
CA ASP A 934 24.42 -9.01 29.58
C ASP A 934 23.53 -8.62 30.77
N GLU A 935 22.98 -7.41 30.75
CA GLU A 935 22.04 -6.94 31.77
C GLU A 935 20.81 -7.86 31.88
N LEU A 936 20.27 -8.31 30.74
CA LEU A 936 19.13 -9.22 30.71
C LEU A 936 19.47 -10.58 31.33
N ILE A 937 20.61 -11.16 30.99
CA ILE A 937 21.02 -12.47 31.51
C ILE A 937 21.17 -12.40 33.03
N ASP A 938 21.86 -11.39 33.55
CA ASP A 938 22.04 -11.23 35.00
C ASP A 938 20.69 -11.07 35.73
N THR A 939 19.78 -10.29 35.14
CA THR A 939 18.41 -10.10 35.66
C THR A 939 17.61 -11.41 35.64
N LEU A 940 17.69 -12.19 34.57
CA LEU A 940 17.01 -13.49 34.48
C LEU A 940 17.55 -14.49 35.50
N ILE A 941 18.86 -14.50 35.74
CA ILE A 941 19.49 -15.35 36.75
C ILE A 941 18.99 -14.95 38.15
N GLU A 942 18.91 -13.65 38.47
CA GLU A 942 18.34 -13.16 39.72
C GLU A 942 16.89 -13.65 39.90
N TYR A 943 16.05 -13.56 38.85
CA TYR A 943 14.68 -14.03 38.92
C TYR A 943 14.58 -15.55 39.09
N MET A 944 15.39 -16.34 38.38
CA MET A 944 15.42 -17.80 38.54
C MET A 944 15.82 -18.22 39.96
N GLN A 945 16.74 -17.48 40.60
CA GLN A 945 17.15 -17.71 41.99
C GLN A 945 16.03 -17.46 43.00
N ASN A 946 15.11 -16.54 42.68
CA ASN A 946 14.05 -16.08 43.56
C ASN A 946 12.66 -16.63 43.16
N ASP A 947 12.63 -17.79 42.49
CA ASP A 947 11.41 -18.46 42.00
C ASP A 947 10.50 -17.57 41.13
N CYS A 948 11.10 -16.66 40.36
CA CYS A 948 10.40 -15.70 39.50
C CYS A 948 9.27 -14.94 40.23
N LYS A 949 9.52 -14.45 41.44
CA LYS A 949 8.57 -13.58 42.13
C LYS A 949 8.68 -12.14 41.61
N MET A 950 7.55 -11.56 41.23
CA MET A 950 7.47 -10.16 40.80
C MET A 950 7.85 -9.23 41.95
N LYS A 951 8.74 -8.26 41.70
CA LYS A 951 9.19 -7.29 42.73
C LYS A 951 8.01 -6.40 43.19
N PRO A 952 7.97 -5.98 44.47
CA PRO A 952 6.82 -5.26 45.05
C PRO A 952 6.44 -3.97 44.31
N GLU A 953 7.41 -3.24 43.77
CA GLU A 953 7.16 -2.01 43.02
C GLU A 953 6.37 -2.27 41.73
N TYR A 954 6.66 -3.35 41.02
CA TYR A 954 5.97 -3.71 39.79
C TYR A 954 4.59 -4.31 40.07
N VAL A 955 4.42 -5.02 41.19
CA VAL A 955 3.09 -5.41 41.70
C VAL A 955 2.25 -4.16 41.92
N LYS A 956 2.78 -3.12 42.58
CA LYS A 956 2.06 -1.85 42.79
C LYS A 956 1.67 -1.17 41.47
N ARG A 957 2.53 -1.20 40.45
CA ARG A 957 2.24 -0.64 39.12
C ARG A 957 1.14 -1.42 38.40
N ALA A 958 1.22 -2.76 38.38
CA ALA A 958 0.15 -3.61 37.84
C ALA A 958 -1.18 -3.39 38.58
N ASP A 959 -1.09 -3.18 39.89
CA ASP A 959 -2.22 -3.01 40.77
C ASP A 959 -2.96 -1.68 40.59
N ASP A 960 -2.23 -0.62 40.28
CA ASP A 960 -2.77 0.68 39.90
C ASP A 960 -3.35 0.68 38.47
N PHE A 961 -2.73 -0.09 37.58
CA PHE A 961 -3.12 -0.16 36.17
C PHE A 961 -4.44 -0.90 35.96
N PHE A 962 -4.61 -2.10 36.52
CA PHE A 962 -5.79 -2.95 36.29
C PHE A 962 -6.88 -2.70 37.34
N TYR A 963 -8.06 -2.27 36.88
CA TYR A 963 -9.15 -1.90 37.80
C TYR A 963 -9.81 -3.12 38.47
N TYR A 964 -10.07 -4.19 37.72
CA TYR A 964 -10.70 -5.42 38.24
C TYR A 964 -9.74 -6.62 38.19
N ARG A 965 -9.89 -7.55 39.14
CA ARG A 965 -9.03 -8.75 39.29
C ARG A 965 -9.79 -10.02 39.63
N ASP A 966 -11.10 -9.95 39.65
CA ASP A 966 -11.98 -10.98 40.18
C ASP A 966 -12.37 -12.04 39.15
N HIS A 967 -11.85 -11.94 37.91
CA HIS A 967 -12.20 -12.80 36.77
C HIS A 967 -13.72 -12.86 36.47
N ASN A 968 -14.45 -11.79 36.79
CA ASN A 968 -15.88 -11.63 36.45
C ASN A 968 -16.07 -10.62 35.31
N ASN A 969 -15.10 -10.51 34.39
CA ASN A 969 -15.12 -9.50 33.34
C ASN A 969 -16.24 -9.79 32.32
N CYS A 970 -16.41 -11.05 31.91
CA CYS A 970 -17.52 -11.45 31.02
C CYS A 970 -18.89 -11.15 31.63
N GLU A 971 -19.06 -11.35 32.93
CA GLU A 971 -20.32 -11.06 33.63
C GLU A 971 -20.67 -9.57 33.57
N ARG A 972 -19.72 -8.70 33.93
CA ARG A 972 -19.92 -7.24 33.88
C ARG A 972 -20.26 -6.78 32.46
N ILE A 973 -19.48 -7.23 31.48
CA ILE A 973 -19.68 -6.86 30.07
C ILE A 973 -21.04 -7.35 29.56
N TYR A 974 -21.43 -8.58 29.89
CA TYR A 974 -22.72 -9.13 29.49
C TYR A 974 -23.89 -8.31 30.04
N LYS A 975 -23.84 -7.89 31.31
CA LYS A 975 -24.88 -7.04 31.92
C LYS A 975 -25.01 -5.69 31.20
N GLU A 976 -23.89 -5.02 30.93
CA GLU A 976 -23.87 -3.75 30.16
C GLU A 976 -24.47 -3.93 28.76
N MET A 977 -24.15 -5.04 28.08
CA MET A 977 -24.67 -5.31 26.74
C MET A 977 -26.17 -5.63 26.73
N ILE A 978 -26.70 -6.28 27.77
CA ILE A 978 -28.13 -6.55 27.92
C ILE A 978 -28.89 -5.23 28.13
N ASP A 979 -28.45 -4.38 29.06
CA ASP A 979 -29.05 -3.06 29.30
C ASP A 979 -29.03 -2.21 28.02
N TYR A 980 -27.88 -2.17 27.34
CA TYR A 980 -27.74 -1.48 26.06
C TYR A 980 -28.70 -2.01 24.99
N GLN A 981 -28.85 -3.33 24.90
CA GLN A 981 -29.75 -3.95 23.94
C GLN A 981 -31.21 -3.52 24.22
N GLU A 982 -31.66 -3.58 25.47
CA GLU A 982 -33.02 -3.22 25.86
C GLU A 982 -33.32 -1.76 25.57
N LYS A 983 -32.36 -0.88 25.84
CA LYS A 983 -32.54 0.57 25.73
C LYS A 983 -32.40 1.11 24.31
N TYR A 984 -31.51 0.53 23.49
CA TYR A 984 -31.14 1.12 22.19
C TYR A 984 -31.32 0.19 21.00
N VAL A 985 -31.17 -1.12 21.17
CA VAL A 985 -31.21 -2.06 20.03
C VAL A 985 -32.62 -2.56 19.77
N LEU A 986 -33.34 -3.01 20.79
CA LEU A 986 -34.71 -3.51 20.65
C LEU A 986 -35.71 -2.44 20.16
N PRO A 987 -35.63 -1.17 20.58
CA PRO A 987 -36.51 -0.13 20.05
C PRO A 987 -36.29 0.16 18.56
N GLU A 988 -35.07 -0.06 18.06
CA GLU A 988 -34.72 0.14 16.63
C GLU A 988 -34.93 -1.14 15.79
N ARG A 989 -35.36 -2.24 16.43
CA ARG A 989 -35.41 -3.58 15.84
C ARG A 989 -36.67 -3.81 14.98
N TYR A 990 -36.47 -3.63 13.68
CA TYR A 990 -37.29 -4.06 12.53
C TYR A 990 -38.67 -3.43 12.28
#